data_AF-A0AAV2SK54-F1
#
_entry.id   AF-A0AAV2SK54-F1
#
_cell.length_a   1.000
_cell.length_b   1.000
_cell.length_c   1.000
_cell.angle_alpha   90.00
_cell.angle_beta   90.00
_cell.angle_gamma   90.00
#
_symmetry.space_group_name_H-M   'P 1'
#
loop_
_entity.id
_entity.type
_entity.pdbx_description
1 polymer ?
#
loop_
_entity_poly.entity_id
_entity_poly.type
_entity_poly.pdbx_seq_one_letter_code
_entity_poly.pdbx_strand_id
1 'polypeptide(L)'
;MNTGLLICAYNITQYSTRNVADNTALSLIKSSQCHPHISQCTTSNVAGKTVISLIKSSQCYSHITQCTSRNVADNNALSVIKLKCHTHISQCTTSNVAGKTVISLIKSSQCYLHITQCTSRNLADNNALSVIKLSQFHFHITQCTTRNKADSTALSIRKNSQCHPHITHAYCSEHNMGFLNLILKCIRIYLELLGQLICWIRFRNHKSTPLPPINNPIIQESAISIAYKIRNQQITSVEVIKAFIERIRDINPILNCMVDNRFDEALKEAENADNLIKDSSKETLTQTKPFLGVPFTAKDLIGMKGVKYAAGTWYRKNIIGEEDGGSIAAMRNAGAIPICVTNVPELGLWWESYNTVYGRTNNVYKTHRISGGSSGGEGAIISACGSPLGIGSDVGGSIRIPSFFNGIFGHKPTHGIVSNYGIFPAVFGELDDYWVHGPMCRNASDLIPMLKALAGDNVNKLKLDKPVDISALNYFYIEDDFGSHLTTPVHGEIKKAQMEVISHLEKSYGVHIKKISLKQLESAVELFFVNLGGTENNLTFCEQLALLNGKNSIWIEAIKWLFRISKHSYSSIFMGVTETIAKLAITPERILQNKEDLAKLKKELQCLLGDDGVLLFPTHPTLTPYHDQPAFCPYNFVYAAIINVVKMPATQCPLGLSSEGTPLGIQVVANQYQDHLCLAIAAELEKAFGGWVSPSQV
;
A
#
# COMPACT_ATOMS: atom_id res chain seq x y z
N MET A 1 9.92 -22.56 55.98
CA MET A 1 10.60 -21.38 56.54
C MET A 1 12.06 -21.53 56.14
N ASN A 2 12.77 -20.63 55.46
CA ASN A 2 12.80 -19.16 55.37
C ASN A 2 13.79 -18.87 54.20
N THR A 3 13.76 -17.81 53.39
CA THR A 3 13.24 -16.44 53.50
C THR A 3 13.07 -15.92 52.07
N GLY A 4 11.83 -15.85 51.57
CA GLY A 4 11.53 -15.07 50.38
C GLY A 4 11.35 -13.62 50.81
N LEU A 5 12.38 -12.78 50.68
CA LEU A 5 12.24 -11.34 50.88
C LEU A 5 11.31 -10.81 49.78
N LEU A 6 10.09 -10.42 50.14
CA LEU A 6 9.18 -9.67 49.28
C LEU A 6 9.61 -8.20 49.36
N ILE A 7 10.26 -7.67 48.32
CA ILE A 7 10.57 -6.24 48.21
C ILE A 7 9.60 -5.65 47.18
N CYS A 8 8.66 -4.83 47.64
CA CYS A 8 7.92 -3.91 46.78
C CYS A 8 8.68 -2.57 46.75
N ALA A 9 9.46 -2.33 45.70
CA ALA A 9 10.10 -1.03 45.46
C ALA A 9 10.12 -0.69 43.97
N TYR A 10 9.84 0.57 43.64
CA TYR A 10 10.04 1.18 42.32
C TYR A 10 11.55 1.34 42.11
N ASN A 11 12.13 0.57 41.20
CA ASN A 11 13.58 0.47 40.92
C ASN A 11 14.40 -0.23 42.01
N ILE A 12 15.03 -1.36 41.65
CA ILE A 12 15.93 -2.09 42.54
C ILE A 12 17.37 -1.69 42.20
N THR A 13 17.97 -0.88 43.08
CA THR A 13 19.34 -0.37 42.88
C THR A 13 20.38 -1.49 42.97
N GLN A 14 20.20 -2.42 43.93
CA GLN A 14 21.08 -3.58 44.08
C GLN A 14 20.33 -4.75 44.74
N TYR A 15 20.41 -5.94 44.15
CA TYR A 15 19.87 -7.18 44.70
C TYR A 15 20.99 -8.21 44.86
N SER A 16 21.15 -8.76 46.05
CA SER A 16 22.26 -9.67 46.40
C SER A 16 21.75 -10.86 47.22
N THR A 17 22.11 -12.08 46.83
CA THR A 17 21.85 -13.29 47.63
C THR A 17 23.12 -14.14 47.80
N ARG A 18 23.38 -14.63 49.02
CA ARG A 18 24.51 -15.51 49.37
C ARG A 18 24.00 -16.73 50.12
N ASN A 19 24.22 -17.94 49.60
CA ASN A 19 23.79 -19.20 50.21
C ASN A 19 24.98 -20.11 50.54
N VAL A 20 24.89 -20.81 51.68
CA VAL A 20 25.99 -21.57 52.31
C VAL A 20 25.61 -23.05 52.61
N ALA A 21 24.48 -23.55 52.10
CA ALA A 21 24.00 -24.92 52.39
C ALA A 21 23.77 -25.79 51.13
N ASP A 22 23.99 -27.11 51.28
CA ASP A 22 24.23 -28.12 50.23
C ASP A 22 23.06 -28.51 49.30
N ASN A 23 21.91 -27.83 49.34
CA ASN A 23 20.80 -28.18 48.44
C ASN A 23 20.05 -26.95 47.89
N THR A 24 20.17 -26.78 46.58
CA THR A 24 19.40 -25.90 45.65
C THR A 24 18.94 -24.55 46.19
N ALA A 25 19.71 -23.50 45.90
CA ALA A 25 19.32 -22.11 46.15
C ALA A 25 18.33 -21.59 45.10
N LEU A 26 17.08 -21.30 45.50
CA LEU A 26 16.08 -20.65 44.64
C LEU A 26 15.90 -19.18 45.09
N SER A 27 16.40 -18.22 44.32
CA SER A 27 16.08 -16.80 44.52
C SER A 27 14.93 -16.39 43.59
N LEU A 28 13.81 -15.98 44.20
CA LEU A 28 12.57 -15.61 43.50
C LEU A 28 12.36 -14.10 43.64
N ILE A 29 12.38 -13.37 42.52
CA ILE A 29 11.92 -11.99 42.45
C ILE A 29 10.54 -11.99 41.80
N LYS A 30 9.50 -11.67 42.58
CA LYS A 30 8.13 -11.45 42.09
C LYS A 30 7.81 -9.96 42.19
N SER A 31 7.61 -9.30 41.05
CA SER A 31 7.05 -7.94 40.99
C SER A 31 5.56 -8.02 40.61
N SER A 32 4.73 -7.12 41.15
CA SER A 32 3.30 -7.04 40.86
C SER A 32 2.94 -6.09 39.70
N GLN A 33 3.90 -5.38 39.08
CA GLN A 33 3.65 -4.38 38.02
C GLN A 33 4.49 -4.61 36.74
N CYS A 34 4.02 -4.12 35.58
CA CYS A 34 4.73 -4.19 34.31
C CYS A 34 5.89 -3.15 34.26
N HIS A 35 7.05 -3.57 33.74
CA HIS A 35 8.26 -2.76 33.49
C HIS A 35 9.23 -2.42 34.65
N PRO A 36 9.74 -3.41 35.41
CA PRO A 36 10.79 -3.15 36.40
C PRO A 36 12.16 -2.88 35.75
N HIS A 37 12.92 -1.91 36.31
CA HIS A 37 14.33 -1.69 36.02
C HIS A 37 15.21 -2.13 37.20
N ILE A 38 16.22 -2.98 36.94
CA ILE A 38 17.15 -3.50 37.94
C ILE A 38 18.58 -3.11 37.55
N SER A 39 19.26 -2.28 38.34
CA SER A 39 20.62 -1.85 38.00
C SER A 39 21.67 -2.94 38.28
N GLN A 40 21.60 -3.64 39.41
CA GLN A 40 22.53 -4.72 39.73
C GLN A 40 21.83 -5.92 40.40
N CYS A 41 22.04 -7.11 39.87
CA CYS A 41 21.59 -8.38 40.44
C CYS A 41 22.77 -9.35 40.59
N THR A 42 23.11 -9.74 41.82
CA THR A 42 24.27 -10.58 42.13
C THR A 42 23.87 -11.82 42.94
N THR A 43 24.31 -13.00 42.53
CA THR A 43 24.09 -14.25 43.26
C THR A 43 25.43 -14.96 43.51
N SER A 44 25.62 -15.45 44.75
CA SER A 44 26.82 -16.22 45.12
C SER A 44 26.44 -17.50 45.87
N ASN A 45 27.02 -18.62 45.47
CA ASN A 45 26.75 -19.92 46.09
C ASN A 45 28.04 -20.72 46.36
N VAL A 46 28.07 -21.42 47.49
CA VAL A 46 29.23 -22.22 47.93
C VAL A 46 29.09 -23.69 47.51
N ALA A 47 27.88 -24.27 47.45
CA ALA A 47 27.64 -25.63 46.93
C ALA A 47 26.26 -25.77 46.24
N GLY A 48 26.16 -26.56 45.16
CA GLY A 48 24.91 -26.87 44.44
C GLY A 48 24.53 -25.97 43.23
N LYS A 49 23.31 -26.16 42.69
CA LYS A 49 22.76 -25.42 41.52
C LYS A 49 22.21 -24.05 41.91
N THR A 50 22.52 -23.03 41.11
CA THR A 50 22.00 -21.66 41.27
C THR A 50 20.96 -21.36 40.19
N VAL A 51 19.72 -21.06 40.59
CA VAL A 51 18.62 -20.72 39.66
C VAL A 51 18.08 -19.33 39.97
N ILE A 52 18.24 -18.40 39.03
CA ILE A 52 17.55 -17.10 39.05
C ILE A 52 16.27 -17.26 38.23
N SER A 53 15.11 -17.16 38.86
CA SER A 53 13.82 -17.23 38.18
C SER A 53 13.05 -15.92 38.32
N LEU A 54 12.88 -15.20 37.20
CA LEU A 54 11.99 -14.04 37.11
C LEU A 54 10.65 -14.52 36.55
N ILE A 55 9.57 -14.45 37.36
CA ILE A 55 8.26 -15.01 37.01
C ILE A 55 7.18 -13.92 37.11
N LYS A 56 6.69 -13.41 35.96
CA LYS A 56 5.27 -13.05 35.73
C LYS A 56 4.93 -12.70 34.25
N SER A 57 3.64 -12.44 33.98
CA SER A 57 2.82 -12.72 32.78
C SER A 57 3.28 -12.21 31.41
N SER A 58 2.74 -12.86 30.38
CA SER A 58 3.05 -12.87 28.94
C SER A 58 2.98 -11.53 28.17
N GLN A 59 2.98 -10.37 28.84
CA GLN A 59 2.85 -9.06 28.18
C GLN A 59 3.72 -7.91 28.75
N CYS A 60 4.66 -8.17 29.67
CA CYS A 60 5.53 -7.10 30.21
C CYS A 60 6.99 -7.16 29.66
N TYR A 61 7.69 -6.02 29.64
CA TYR A 61 9.12 -5.89 29.25
C TYR A 61 9.98 -5.54 30.48
N SER A 62 11.20 -6.06 30.65
CA SER A 62 12.07 -5.76 31.80
C SER A 62 13.51 -5.41 31.38
N HIS A 63 14.17 -4.48 32.08
CA HIS A 63 15.55 -4.09 31.79
C HIS A 63 16.49 -4.36 33.00
N ILE A 64 17.60 -5.05 32.75
CA ILE A 64 18.63 -5.37 33.74
C ILE A 64 19.97 -4.81 33.27
N THR A 65 20.55 -3.86 33.99
CA THR A 65 21.83 -3.27 33.58
C THR A 65 22.98 -4.24 33.79
N GLN A 66 23.06 -4.90 34.96
CA GLN A 66 24.13 -5.84 35.27
C GLN A 66 23.65 -7.05 36.08
N CYS A 67 23.92 -8.26 35.57
CA CYS A 67 23.59 -9.53 36.21
C CYS A 67 24.85 -10.36 36.43
N THR A 68 25.15 -10.73 37.68
CA THR A 68 26.37 -11.47 38.05
C THR A 68 26.06 -12.75 38.83
N SER A 69 26.67 -13.86 38.44
CA SER A 69 26.59 -15.14 39.18
C SER A 69 27.99 -15.67 39.51
N ARG A 70 28.22 -16.09 40.75
CA ARG A 70 29.52 -16.61 41.25
C ARG A 70 29.36 -17.93 42.00
N ASN A 71 30.05 -18.99 41.57
CA ASN A 71 30.11 -20.28 42.26
C ASN A 71 31.53 -20.54 42.77
N VAL A 72 31.65 -21.04 44.02
CA VAL A 72 32.93 -21.03 44.74
C VAL A 72 33.51 -22.42 45.08
N ALA A 73 32.75 -23.53 45.15
CA ALA A 73 33.36 -24.78 45.68
C ALA A 73 32.97 -26.15 45.10
N ASP A 74 32.31 -26.30 43.94
CA ASP A 74 31.97 -27.66 43.46
C ASP A 74 32.01 -27.89 41.94
N ASN A 75 32.47 -29.08 41.52
CA ASN A 75 32.86 -29.43 40.15
C ASN A 75 31.70 -29.46 39.13
N ASN A 76 30.45 -29.37 39.58
CA ASN A 76 29.21 -29.45 38.78
C ASN A 76 28.23 -28.28 39.02
N ALA A 77 28.74 -27.10 39.37
CA ALA A 77 27.88 -25.94 39.62
C ALA A 77 27.25 -25.37 38.33
N LEU A 78 25.91 -25.33 38.27
CA LEU A 78 25.14 -24.84 37.11
C LEU A 78 24.47 -23.49 37.45
N SER A 79 24.64 -22.48 36.60
CA SER A 79 23.94 -21.19 36.73
C SER A 79 22.84 -21.10 35.67
N VAL A 80 21.58 -21.10 36.11
CA VAL A 80 20.40 -21.04 35.23
C VAL A 80 19.69 -19.71 35.43
N ILE A 81 19.47 -18.99 34.33
CA ILE A 81 18.62 -17.80 34.33
C ILE A 81 17.35 -18.16 33.55
N LYS A 82 16.21 -18.18 34.24
CA LYS A 82 14.92 -18.53 33.67
C LYS A 82 14.05 -17.28 33.61
N LEU A 83 13.65 -16.90 32.40
CA LEU A 83 12.90 -15.67 32.13
C LEU A 83 11.55 -16.03 31.51
N LYS A 84 10.48 -15.39 32.01
CA LYS A 84 9.10 -15.61 31.57
C LYS A 84 8.44 -14.37 30.92
N CYS A 85 9.22 -13.33 30.62
CA CYS A 85 8.77 -12.09 29.98
C CYS A 85 9.84 -11.56 29.00
N HIS A 86 9.53 -10.53 28.20
CA HIS A 86 10.53 -9.89 27.33
C HIS A 86 11.59 -9.19 28.19
N THR A 87 12.87 -9.43 27.95
CA THR A 87 13.94 -8.92 28.82
C THR A 87 15.16 -8.44 28.03
N HIS A 88 15.67 -7.27 28.40
CA HIS A 88 16.96 -6.75 27.95
C HIS A 88 17.98 -6.80 29.09
N ILE A 89 19.16 -7.37 28.86
CA ILE A 89 20.28 -7.40 29.81
C ILE A 89 21.49 -6.72 29.19
N SER A 90 21.93 -5.58 29.75
CA SER A 90 23.09 -4.88 29.19
C SER A 90 24.40 -5.64 29.44
N GLN A 91 24.62 -6.14 30.65
CA GLN A 91 25.81 -6.93 30.99
C GLN A 91 25.48 -8.17 31.84
N CYS A 92 25.89 -9.34 31.38
CA CYS A 92 25.75 -10.61 32.10
C CYS A 92 27.12 -11.25 32.34
N THR A 93 27.51 -11.44 33.61
CA THR A 93 28.80 -12.02 33.99
C THR A 93 28.62 -13.28 34.83
N THR A 94 29.33 -14.35 34.49
CA THR A 94 29.41 -15.56 35.33
C THR A 94 30.86 -15.87 35.64
N SER A 95 31.12 -16.31 36.88
CA SER A 95 32.47 -16.68 37.32
C SER A 95 32.43 -17.95 38.17
N ASN A 96 33.35 -18.87 37.90
CA ASN A 96 33.48 -20.12 38.66
C ASN A 96 34.94 -20.36 39.08
N VAL A 97 35.12 -20.93 40.27
CA VAL A 97 36.41 -21.21 40.91
C VAL A 97 36.82 -22.69 40.80
N ALA A 98 35.89 -23.61 40.50
CA ALA A 98 36.20 -25.01 40.16
C ALA A 98 35.10 -25.64 39.28
N GLY A 99 35.46 -26.37 38.21
CA GLY A 99 34.53 -27.16 37.38
C GLY A 99 33.96 -26.48 36.12
N LYS A 100 32.97 -27.15 35.49
CA LYS A 100 32.33 -26.71 34.22
C LYS A 100 31.34 -25.56 34.48
N THR A 101 31.41 -24.52 33.65
CA THR A 101 30.47 -23.39 33.70
C THR A 101 29.41 -23.59 32.61
N VAL A 102 28.14 -23.75 32.99
CA VAL A 102 27.04 -23.80 32.02
C VAL A 102 26.06 -22.67 32.31
N ILE A 103 25.90 -21.76 31.35
CA ILE A 103 24.80 -20.80 31.34
C ILE A 103 23.64 -21.45 30.60
N SER A 104 22.57 -21.80 31.31
CA SER A 104 21.35 -22.27 30.67
C SER A 104 20.31 -21.16 30.67
N LEU A 105 20.00 -20.65 29.48
CA LEU A 105 18.93 -19.68 29.26
C LEU A 105 17.70 -20.45 28.76
N ILE A 106 16.64 -20.46 29.58
CA ILE A 106 15.42 -21.22 29.32
C ILE A 106 14.27 -20.25 29.14
N LYS A 107 13.72 -20.20 27.92
CA LYS A 107 12.59 -19.38 27.49
C LYS A 107 11.25 -20.08 27.82
N SER A 108 10.20 -19.32 28.15
CA SER A 108 8.80 -19.75 27.98
C SER A 108 8.25 -19.23 26.66
N SER A 109 7.28 -19.93 26.07
CA SER A 109 6.88 -19.92 24.65
C SER A 109 6.50 -18.59 23.97
N GLN A 110 6.63 -17.41 24.61
CA GLN A 110 6.18 -16.12 24.05
C GLN A 110 7.08 -14.91 24.38
N CYS A 111 8.37 -15.09 24.73
CA CYS A 111 9.25 -13.97 25.17
C CYS A 111 10.53 -13.77 24.30
N TYR A 112 11.04 -12.52 24.24
CA TYR A 112 12.30 -12.12 23.57
C TYR A 112 13.37 -11.82 24.62
N LEU A 113 14.60 -12.31 24.42
CA LEU A 113 15.76 -12.01 25.27
C LEU A 113 16.89 -11.38 24.43
N HIS A 114 17.26 -10.15 24.80
CA HIS A 114 18.39 -9.44 24.21
C HIS A 114 19.49 -9.24 25.27
N ILE A 115 20.73 -9.65 24.96
CA ILE A 115 21.88 -9.47 25.85
C ILE A 115 22.94 -8.67 25.09
N THR A 116 23.28 -7.47 25.56
CA THR A 116 24.30 -6.65 24.87
C THR A 116 25.69 -7.25 25.06
N GLN A 117 26.05 -7.62 26.29
CA GLN A 117 27.37 -8.18 26.58
C GLN A 117 27.29 -9.36 27.56
N CYS A 118 27.84 -10.52 27.18
CA CYS A 118 27.93 -11.71 28.02
C CYS A 118 29.38 -12.11 28.26
N THR A 119 29.78 -12.30 29.51
CA THR A 119 31.14 -12.72 29.90
C THR A 119 31.10 -13.96 30.81
N SER A 120 31.86 -15.01 30.45
CA SER A 120 32.13 -16.15 31.33
C SER A 120 33.61 -16.18 31.72
N ARG A 121 33.91 -16.35 33.00
CA ARG A 121 35.29 -16.47 33.52
C ARG A 121 35.45 -17.76 34.29
N ASN A 122 36.51 -18.51 33.98
CA ASN A 122 36.95 -19.65 34.79
C ASN A 122 38.28 -19.35 35.47
N LEU A 123 38.34 -19.56 36.79
CA LEU A 123 39.48 -19.20 37.63
C LEU A 123 40.35 -20.41 38.04
N ALA A 124 39.99 -21.64 37.62
CA ALA A 124 40.73 -22.88 37.89
C ALA A 124 41.68 -23.28 36.74
N ASP A 125 42.78 -23.97 37.07
CA ASP A 125 43.88 -24.29 36.13
C ASP A 125 43.67 -25.55 35.26
N ASN A 126 42.63 -26.37 35.48
CA ASN A 126 42.46 -27.65 34.75
C ASN A 126 41.09 -27.82 34.05
N ASN A 127 41.12 -28.12 32.74
CA ASN A 127 40.06 -28.67 31.87
C ASN A 127 38.63 -28.15 32.07
N ALA A 128 38.47 -26.83 32.22
CA ALA A 128 37.19 -26.22 32.50
C ALA A 128 36.52 -25.65 31.22
N LEU A 129 35.36 -26.19 30.85
CA LEU A 129 34.56 -25.76 29.70
C LEU A 129 33.54 -24.70 30.10
N SER A 130 33.47 -23.59 29.34
CA SER A 130 32.36 -22.62 29.40
C SER A 130 31.36 -22.94 28.28
N VAL A 131 30.12 -23.30 28.62
CA VAL A 131 29.07 -23.64 27.65
C VAL A 131 27.86 -22.74 27.85
N ILE A 132 27.43 -22.05 26.79
CA ILE A 132 26.14 -21.37 26.75
C ILE A 132 25.15 -22.32 26.07
N LYS A 133 24.15 -22.78 26.82
CA LYS A 133 23.10 -23.66 26.31
C LYS A 133 21.81 -22.87 26.16
N LEU A 134 21.44 -22.61 24.90
CA LEU A 134 20.20 -21.96 24.53
C LEU A 134 19.14 -23.02 24.25
N SER A 135 17.97 -22.88 24.85
CA SER A 135 16.82 -23.74 24.54
C SER A 135 15.72 -22.87 23.92
N GLN A 136 15.42 -23.13 22.64
CA GLN A 136 14.38 -22.52 21.78
C GLN A 136 14.75 -21.26 20.96
N PHE A 137 13.93 -20.97 19.95
CA PHE A 137 14.13 -19.95 18.93
C PHE A 137 13.93 -18.52 19.49
N HIS A 138 14.86 -17.61 19.14
CA HIS A 138 14.90 -16.15 19.44
C HIS A 138 15.73 -15.75 20.67
N PHE A 139 17.05 -15.75 20.50
CA PHE A 139 18.04 -15.10 21.37
C PHE A 139 18.89 -14.15 20.52
N HIS A 140 19.18 -12.95 21.01
CA HIS A 140 20.12 -12.04 20.36
C HIS A 140 21.21 -11.63 21.37
N ILE A 141 22.47 -11.91 21.05
CA ILE A 141 23.63 -11.57 21.88
C ILE A 141 24.57 -10.72 21.03
N THR A 142 24.79 -9.46 21.42
CA THR A 142 25.60 -8.53 20.62
C THR A 142 27.10 -8.81 20.76
N GLN A 143 27.58 -9.14 21.96
CA GLN A 143 28.98 -9.50 22.21
C GLN A 143 29.10 -10.60 23.28
N CYS A 144 29.96 -11.60 23.05
CA CYS A 144 30.23 -12.69 23.99
C CYS A 144 31.73 -12.92 24.16
N THR A 145 32.22 -12.98 25.40
CA THR A 145 33.65 -13.22 25.72
C THR A 145 33.83 -14.31 26.78
N THR A 146 34.77 -15.22 26.56
CA THR A 146 35.19 -16.25 27.51
C THR A 146 36.65 -16.04 27.89
N ARG A 147 37.00 -16.00 29.18
CA ARG A 147 38.39 -15.94 29.65
C ARG A 147 38.71 -17.15 30.52
N ASN A 148 39.69 -17.95 30.08
CA ASN A 148 40.30 -19.06 30.81
C ASN A 148 41.78 -18.74 31.08
N LYS A 149 42.35 -19.29 32.15
CA LYS A 149 43.74 -19.04 32.56
C LYS A 149 44.78 -19.93 31.84
N ALA A 150 44.34 -21.01 31.19
CA ALA A 150 45.20 -21.94 30.44
C ALA A 150 44.90 -21.89 28.92
N ASP A 151 45.96 -21.81 28.12
CA ASP A 151 45.96 -21.74 26.65
C ASP A 151 45.46 -23.04 26.00
N SER A 152 44.15 -23.19 25.83
CA SER A 152 43.56 -23.98 24.73
C SER A 152 42.05 -23.74 24.63
N THR A 153 41.57 -23.44 23.43
CA THR A 153 40.20 -23.05 23.11
C THR A 153 39.28 -24.24 22.84
N ALA A 154 38.05 -24.19 23.36
CA ALA A 154 36.88 -24.84 22.74
C ALA A 154 35.58 -24.14 23.15
N LEU A 155 35.05 -23.27 22.28
CA LEU A 155 33.68 -22.77 22.40
C LEU A 155 32.74 -23.84 21.80
N SER A 156 32.14 -24.70 22.63
CA SER A 156 31.16 -25.68 22.12
C SER A 156 29.73 -25.15 22.27
N ILE A 157 29.14 -24.66 21.18
CA ILE A 157 27.69 -24.46 21.09
C ILE A 157 27.07 -25.80 20.66
N ARG A 158 26.59 -26.61 21.61
CA ARG A 158 25.87 -27.85 21.26
C ARG A 158 24.44 -27.52 20.82
N LYS A 159 24.19 -27.63 19.51
CA LYS A 159 22.87 -27.55 18.88
C LYS A 159 22.07 -28.83 19.16
N ASN A 160 20.81 -28.69 19.57
CA ASN A 160 19.81 -29.73 19.24
C ASN A 160 19.42 -29.51 17.77
N SER A 161 19.17 -30.60 17.05
CA SER A 161 19.10 -30.75 15.59
C SER A 161 17.97 -30.01 14.84
N GLN A 162 17.50 -28.86 15.35
CA GLN A 162 16.48 -28.03 14.70
C GLN A 162 16.73 -26.52 14.89
N CYS A 163 17.96 -26.00 14.75
CA CYS A 163 18.22 -24.55 14.84
C CYS A 163 19.39 -24.08 13.93
N HIS A 164 19.16 -23.08 13.07
CA HIS A 164 20.19 -22.30 12.35
C HIS A 164 20.61 -21.06 13.17
N PRO A 165 21.92 -20.78 13.38
CA PRO A 165 22.39 -19.51 13.93
C PRO A 165 22.88 -18.56 12.82
N HIS A 166 22.58 -17.27 12.96
CA HIS A 166 23.30 -16.20 12.25
C HIS A 166 24.71 -16.08 12.84
N ILE A 167 25.72 -16.32 11.99
CA ILE A 167 27.08 -15.86 12.16
C ILE A 167 27.39 -15.04 10.90
N THR A 168 27.51 -13.73 11.04
CA THR A 168 27.89 -12.83 9.95
C THR A 168 29.37 -13.00 9.62
N HIS A 169 29.65 -13.83 8.62
CA HIS A 169 30.48 -13.49 7.45
C HIS A 169 30.56 -14.72 6.54
N ALA A 170 29.61 -14.85 5.63
CA ALA A 170 29.74 -15.66 4.43
C ALA A 170 29.74 -14.69 3.24
N TYR A 171 30.93 -14.48 2.66
CA TYR A 171 31.07 -13.86 1.36
C TYR A 171 30.47 -14.82 0.32
N CYS A 172 29.20 -14.61 -0.02
CA CYS A 172 28.60 -15.22 -1.19
C CYS A 172 27.54 -14.26 -1.76
N SER A 173 27.62 -14.00 -3.06
CA SER A 173 26.52 -13.62 -3.96
C SER A 173 26.37 -12.19 -4.53
N GLU A 174 27.43 -11.39 -4.73
CA GLU A 174 27.29 -10.28 -5.70
C GLU A 174 27.23 -10.79 -7.16
N HIS A 175 27.99 -11.84 -7.51
CA HIS A 175 28.00 -12.38 -8.88
C HIS A 175 26.74 -13.16 -9.29
N ASN A 176 26.05 -13.85 -8.37
CA ASN A 176 24.87 -14.66 -8.70
C ASN A 176 23.59 -13.81 -8.87
N MET A 177 23.50 -12.67 -8.17
CA MET A 177 22.34 -11.78 -8.27
C MET A 177 22.29 -11.05 -9.62
N GLY A 178 23.44 -10.63 -10.16
CA GLY A 178 23.51 -9.99 -11.48
C GLY A 178 23.05 -10.91 -12.63
N PHE A 179 23.40 -12.20 -12.57
CA PHE A 179 23.00 -13.18 -13.59
C PHE A 179 21.50 -13.50 -13.53
N LEU A 180 20.94 -13.69 -12.34
CA LEU A 180 19.49 -13.91 -12.17
C LEU A 180 18.68 -12.69 -12.66
N ASN A 181 19.11 -11.49 -12.31
CA ASN A 181 18.49 -10.24 -12.75
C ASN A 181 18.50 -10.10 -14.28
N LEU A 182 19.60 -10.48 -14.92
CA LEU A 182 19.69 -10.51 -16.38
C LEU A 182 18.71 -11.53 -16.98
N ILE A 183 18.59 -12.72 -16.41
CA ILE A 183 17.61 -13.74 -16.84
C ILE A 183 16.18 -13.19 -16.73
N LEU A 184 15.81 -12.61 -15.59
CA LEU A 184 14.48 -12.04 -15.38
C LEU A 184 14.18 -10.93 -16.40
N LYS A 185 15.16 -10.06 -16.68
CA LYS A 185 15.04 -9.03 -17.70
C LYS A 185 14.85 -9.62 -19.10
N CYS A 186 15.59 -10.67 -19.46
CA CYS A 186 15.41 -11.37 -20.74
C CYS A 186 14.04 -12.04 -20.85
N ILE A 187 13.56 -12.70 -19.80
CA ILE A 187 12.23 -13.31 -19.75
C ILE A 187 11.16 -12.23 -19.94
N ARG A 188 11.26 -11.11 -19.21
CA ARG A 188 10.34 -9.97 -19.35
C ARG A 188 10.30 -9.47 -20.80
N ILE A 189 11.46 -9.20 -21.41
CA ILE A 189 11.55 -8.72 -22.81
C ILE A 189 10.91 -9.73 -23.75
N TYR A 190 11.21 -11.01 -23.59
CA TYR A 190 10.63 -12.07 -24.41
C TYR A 190 9.10 -12.11 -24.30
N LEU A 191 8.56 -12.09 -23.08
CA LEU A 191 7.11 -12.09 -22.84
C LEU A 191 6.44 -10.85 -23.43
N GLU A 192 7.07 -9.68 -23.29
CA GLU A 192 6.58 -8.43 -23.85
C GLU A 192 6.51 -8.48 -25.39
N LEU A 193 7.58 -8.91 -26.05
CA LEU A 193 7.62 -9.06 -27.51
C LEU A 193 6.60 -10.10 -28.00
N LEU A 194 6.46 -11.21 -27.27
CA LEU A 194 5.44 -12.23 -27.55
C LEU A 194 4.03 -11.64 -27.41
N GLY A 195 3.76 -10.89 -26.34
CA GLY A 195 2.49 -10.21 -26.11
C GLY A 195 2.17 -9.20 -27.21
N GLN A 196 3.14 -8.39 -27.61
CA GLN A 196 3.02 -7.46 -28.73
C GLN A 196 2.69 -8.19 -30.04
N LEU A 197 3.39 -9.29 -30.34
CA LEU A 197 3.12 -10.10 -31.53
C LEU A 197 1.72 -10.71 -31.51
N ILE A 198 1.30 -11.30 -30.39
CA ILE A 198 -0.05 -11.89 -30.23
C ILE A 198 -1.12 -10.82 -30.39
N CYS A 199 -0.96 -9.66 -29.75
CA CYS A 199 -1.90 -8.55 -29.84
C CYS A 199 -1.93 -7.98 -31.27
N TRP A 200 -0.78 -7.84 -31.92
CA TRP A 200 -0.72 -7.40 -33.31
C TRP A 200 -1.45 -8.39 -34.23
N ILE A 201 -1.21 -9.70 -34.12
CA ILE A 201 -1.93 -10.71 -34.91
C ILE A 201 -3.44 -10.62 -34.68
N ARG A 202 -3.86 -10.48 -33.42
CA ARG A 202 -5.26 -10.46 -33.01
C ARG A 202 -5.98 -9.17 -33.41
N PHE A 203 -5.34 -8.01 -33.30
CA PHE A 203 -5.97 -6.70 -33.41
C PHE A 203 -5.56 -5.89 -34.65
N ARG A 204 -4.60 -6.34 -35.48
CA ARG A 204 -4.18 -5.61 -36.70
C ARG A 204 -5.30 -5.23 -37.67
N ASN A 205 -6.39 -6.02 -37.70
CA ASN A 205 -7.53 -5.80 -38.57
C ASN A 205 -8.76 -5.25 -37.81
N HIS A 206 -8.66 -5.02 -36.49
CA HIS A 206 -9.75 -4.49 -35.70
C HIS A 206 -9.89 -2.98 -35.92
N LYS A 207 -11.07 -2.55 -36.36
CA LYS A 207 -11.44 -1.14 -36.38
C LYS A 207 -12.04 -0.75 -35.03
N SER A 208 -11.67 0.42 -34.52
CA SER A 208 -12.33 0.98 -33.34
C SER A 208 -13.77 1.34 -33.69
N THR A 209 -14.70 1.09 -32.77
CA THR A 209 -16.07 1.58 -32.89
C THR A 209 -16.09 3.04 -32.43
N PRO A 210 -16.38 4.01 -33.30
CA PRO A 210 -16.47 5.41 -32.90
C PRO A 210 -17.65 5.60 -31.93
N LEU A 211 -17.50 6.54 -31.01
CA LEU A 211 -18.61 6.92 -30.13
C LEU A 211 -19.59 7.83 -30.88
N PRO A 212 -20.90 7.77 -30.54
CA PRO A 212 -21.88 8.72 -31.07
C PRO A 212 -21.45 10.17 -30.81
N PRO A 213 -21.82 11.12 -31.68
CA PRO A 213 -21.52 12.53 -31.47
C PRO A 213 -22.17 13.07 -30.20
N ILE A 214 -21.58 14.12 -29.63
CA ILE A 214 -22.14 14.82 -28.47
C ILE A 214 -23.06 15.93 -29.01
N ASN A 215 -24.37 15.79 -28.80
CA ASN A 215 -25.37 16.74 -29.30
C ASN A 215 -25.75 17.80 -28.26
N ASN A 216 -25.57 17.50 -26.96
CA ASN A 216 -25.88 18.43 -25.88
C ASN A 216 -24.59 19.03 -25.31
N PRO A 217 -24.34 20.34 -25.44
CA PRO A 217 -23.09 20.94 -24.93
C PRO A 217 -22.99 20.94 -23.40
N ILE A 218 -24.12 20.84 -22.68
CA ILE A 218 -24.16 20.84 -21.21
C ILE A 218 -23.31 19.70 -20.65
N ILE A 219 -23.35 18.51 -21.27
CA ILE A 219 -22.62 17.34 -20.79
C ILE A 219 -21.10 17.43 -21.02
N GLN A 220 -20.61 18.48 -21.68
CA GLN A 220 -19.18 18.75 -21.84
C GLN A 220 -18.65 19.71 -20.76
N GLU A 221 -19.52 20.43 -20.06
CA GLU A 221 -19.12 21.39 -19.04
C GLU A 221 -18.49 20.72 -17.80
N SER A 222 -17.78 21.52 -17.00
CA SER A 222 -17.29 21.11 -15.69
C SER A 222 -18.44 20.99 -14.70
N ALA A 223 -18.27 20.13 -13.69
CA ALA A 223 -19.27 19.92 -12.67
C ALA A 223 -19.59 21.22 -11.90
N ILE A 224 -18.58 22.03 -11.60
CA ILE A 224 -18.78 23.33 -10.95
C ILE A 224 -19.53 24.33 -11.83
N SER A 225 -19.33 24.29 -13.16
CA SER A 225 -20.09 25.13 -14.10
C SER A 225 -21.56 24.72 -14.10
N ILE A 226 -21.83 23.41 -14.19
CA ILE A 226 -23.18 22.85 -14.13
C ILE A 226 -23.87 23.26 -12.82
N ALA A 227 -23.22 23.06 -11.66
CA ALA A 227 -23.76 23.47 -10.36
C ALA A 227 -24.04 24.99 -10.29
N TYR A 228 -23.15 25.81 -10.85
CA TYR A 228 -23.36 27.26 -10.93
C TYR A 228 -24.60 27.61 -11.75
N LYS A 229 -24.77 26.99 -12.93
CA LYS A 229 -25.91 27.25 -13.82
C LYS A 229 -27.24 26.80 -13.21
N ILE A 230 -27.25 25.63 -12.54
CA ILE A 230 -28.42 25.13 -11.80
C ILE A 230 -28.81 26.13 -10.70
N ARG A 231 -27.87 26.50 -9.83
CA ARG A 231 -28.14 27.47 -8.74
C ARG A 231 -28.61 28.84 -9.23
N ASN A 232 -28.22 29.23 -10.44
CA ASN A 232 -28.65 30.46 -11.07
C ASN A 232 -29.90 30.31 -11.95
N GLN A 233 -30.54 29.13 -11.95
CA GLN A 233 -31.75 28.82 -12.72
C GLN A 233 -31.57 29.08 -14.24
N GLN A 234 -30.34 28.92 -14.74
CA GLN A 234 -30.03 29.00 -16.17
C GLN A 234 -30.33 27.70 -16.90
N ILE A 235 -30.23 26.58 -16.16
CA ILE A 235 -30.61 25.23 -16.55
C ILE A 235 -31.20 24.54 -15.31
N THR A 236 -31.98 23.49 -15.47
CA THR A 236 -32.51 22.69 -14.35
C THR A 236 -31.66 21.43 -14.10
N SER A 237 -31.66 20.95 -12.86
CA SER A 237 -31.06 19.67 -12.49
C SER A 237 -31.69 18.52 -13.29
N VAL A 238 -33.01 18.54 -13.48
CA VAL A 238 -33.72 17.52 -14.27
C VAL A 238 -33.23 17.47 -15.72
N GLU A 239 -33.04 18.62 -16.39
CA GLU A 239 -32.49 18.69 -17.75
C GLU A 239 -31.07 18.11 -17.81
N VAL A 240 -30.23 18.46 -16.82
CA VAL A 240 -28.85 17.95 -16.72
C VAL A 240 -28.84 16.44 -16.55
N ILE A 241 -29.59 15.90 -15.59
CA ILE A 241 -29.63 14.45 -15.31
C ILE A 241 -30.14 13.69 -16.53
N LYS A 242 -31.20 14.17 -17.21
CA LYS A 242 -31.70 13.56 -18.45
C LYS A 242 -30.63 13.51 -19.54
N ALA A 243 -29.90 14.60 -19.75
CA ALA A 243 -28.86 14.67 -20.77
C ALA A 243 -27.72 13.65 -20.53
N PHE A 244 -27.30 13.47 -19.28
CA PHE A 244 -26.30 12.45 -18.93
C PHE A 244 -26.85 11.02 -19.06
N ILE A 245 -28.11 10.77 -18.67
CA ILE A 245 -28.75 9.45 -18.85
C ILE A 245 -28.82 9.07 -20.33
N GLU A 246 -29.25 10.00 -21.19
CA GLU A 246 -29.29 9.79 -22.65
C GLU A 246 -27.91 9.46 -23.19
N ARG A 247 -26.89 10.22 -22.78
CA ARG A 247 -25.52 9.94 -23.18
C ARG A 247 -25.05 8.56 -22.73
N ILE A 248 -25.33 8.15 -21.50
CA ILE A 248 -24.96 6.82 -21.00
C ILE A 248 -25.62 5.72 -21.84
N ARG A 249 -26.89 5.88 -22.21
CA ARG A 249 -27.62 4.92 -23.05
C ARG A 249 -26.97 4.76 -24.43
N ASP A 250 -26.42 5.82 -24.98
CA ASP A 250 -25.73 5.81 -26.29
C ASP A 250 -24.35 5.13 -26.23
N ILE A 251 -23.57 5.38 -25.17
CA ILE A 251 -22.16 4.93 -25.10
C ILE A 251 -22.00 3.55 -24.46
N ASN A 252 -22.85 3.17 -23.50
CA ASN A 252 -22.64 1.96 -22.72
C ASN A 252 -22.71 0.66 -23.56
N PRO A 253 -23.57 0.54 -24.59
CA PRO A 253 -23.54 -0.61 -25.49
C PRO A 253 -22.20 -0.83 -26.22
N ILE A 254 -21.39 0.23 -26.38
CA ILE A 254 -20.08 0.19 -27.03
C ILE A 254 -18.96 -0.04 -26.01
N LEU A 255 -19.05 0.63 -24.87
CA LEU A 255 -17.97 0.70 -23.88
C LEU A 255 -18.09 -0.30 -22.74
N ASN A 256 -19.32 -0.71 -22.39
CA ASN A 256 -19.64 -1.56 -21.25
C ASN A 256 -18.98 -1.05 -19.94
N CYS A 257 -19.13 0.25 -19.68
CA CYS A 257 -18.53 0.96 -18.55
C CYS A 257 -19.46 1.07 -17.33
N MET A 258 -20.78 1.00 -17.51
CA MET A 258 -21.80 0.99 -16.46
C MET A 258 -22.35 -0.43 -16.25
N VAL A 259 -22.50 -0.85 -14.99
CA VAL A 259 -23.01 -2.20 -14.64
C VAL A 259 -24.43 -2.19 -14.11
N ASP A 260 -24.85 -1.11 -13.44
CA ASP A 260 -26.20 -0.92 -12.91
C ASP A 260 -26.49 0.57 -12.71
N ASN A 261 -27.77 0.95 -12.66
CA ASN A 261 -28.19 2.35 -12.60
C ASN A 261 -29.35 2.60 -11.62
N ARG A 262 -29.55 3.88 -11.29
CA ARG A 262 -30.65 4.38 -10.45
C ARG A 262 -31.31 5.61 -11.07
N PHE A 263 -31.55 5.56 -12.38
CA PHE A 263 -31.96 6.73 -13.15
C PHE A 263 -33.29 7.33 -12.70
N ASP A 264 -34.25 6.50 -12.30
CA ASP A 264 -35.56 6.98 -11.85
C ASP A 264 -35.46 7.71 -10.49
N GLU A 265 -34.66 7.19 -9.56
CA GLU A 265 -34.37 7.87 -8.29
C GLU A 265 -33.56 9.14 -8.50
N ALA A 266 -32.59 9.13 -9.41
CA ALA A 266 -31.78 10.30 -9.74
C ALA A 266 -32.64 11.45 -10.28
N LEU A 267 -33.65 11.16 -11.11
CA LEU A 267 -34.59 12.17 -11.61
C LEU A 267 -35.44 12.78 -10.48
N LYS A 268 -35.92 11.96 -9.53
CA LYS A 268 -36.64 12.47 -8.34
C LYS A 268 -35.74 13.34 -7.45
N GLU A 269 -34.49 12.95 -7.28
CA GLU A 269 -33.49 13.76 -6.56
C GLU A 269 -33.19 15.08 -7.30
N ALA A 270 -33.23 15.07 -8.63
CA ALA A 270 -33.06 16.26 -9.44
C ALA A 270 -34.20 17.27 -9.26
N GLU A 271 -35.45 16.79 -9.26
CA GLU A 271 -36.63 17.62 -8.96
C GLU A 271 -36.54 18.26 -7.56
N ASN A 272 -36.06 17.49 -6.58
CA ASN A 272 -35.85 18.01 -5.22
C ASN A 272 -34.75 19.08 -5.18
N ALA A 273 -33.66 18.90 -5.92
CA ALA A 273 -32.59 19.90 -6.03
C ALA A 273 -33.10 21.21 -6.66
N ASP A 274 -33.95 21.11 -7.70
CA ASP A 274 -34.56 22.28 -8.35
C ASP A 274 -35.54 23.01 -7.41
N ASN A 275 -36.28 22.28 -6.58
CA ASN A 275 -37.17 22.89 -5.58
C ASN A 275 -36.40 23.56 -4.44
N LEU A 276 -35.28 22.99 -3.98
CA LEU A 276 -34.47 23.54 -2.90
C LEU A 276 -33.95 24.96 -3.20
N ILE A 277 -33.74 25.29 -4.49
CA ILE A 277 -33.31 26.63 -4.93
C ILE A 277 -34.33 27.72 -4.59
N LYS A 278 -35.62 27.36 -4.50
CA LYS A 278 -36.70 28.31 -4.18
C LYS A 278 -36.71 28.69 -2.70
N ASP A 279 -36.25 27.78 -1.83
CA ASP A 279 -36.36 27.90 -0.38
C ASP A 279 -35.05 28.32 0.30
N SER A 280 -33.96 28.48 -0.45
CA SER A 280 -32.61 28.75 0.08
C SER A 280 -31.89 29.87 -0.68
N SER A 281 -31.06 30.64 0.01
CA SER A 281 -30.22 31.64 -0.65
C SER A 281 -29.10 30.98 -1.48
N LYS A 282 -28.68 31.66 -2.54
CA LYS A 282 -27.62 31.17 -3.43
C LYS A 282 -26.29 31.02 -2.70
N GLU A 283 -26.00 31.90 -1.75
CA GLU A 283 -24.79 31.91 -0.93
C GLU A 283 -24.74 30.67 -0.03
N THR A 284 -25.84 30.35 0.66
CA THR A 284 -25.95 29.16 1.49
C THR A 284 -25.79 27.89 0.67
N LEU A 285 -26.42 27.80 -0.51
CA LEU A 285 -26.26 26.65 -1.41
C LEU A 285 -24.84 26.52 -1.94
N THR A 286 -24.14 27.63 -2.23
CA THR A 286 -22.74 27.58 -2.67
C THR A 286 -21.84 26.91 -1.62
N GLN A 287 -22.05 27.23 -0.34
CA GLN A 287 -21.22 26.73 0.75
C GLN A 287 -21.58 25.32 1.16
N THR A 288 -22.87 25.00 1.23
CA THR A 288 -23.37 23.73 1.77
C THR A 288 -23.61 22.66 0.71
N LYS A 289 -23.87 23.06 -0.53
CA LYS A 289 -24.22 22.20 -1.67
C LYS A 289 -23.43 22.60 -2.93
N PRO A 290 -22.08 22.57 -2.90
CA PRO A 290 -21.26 23.05 -4.02
C PRO A 290 -21.50 22.30 -5.33
N PHE A 291 -22.07 21.09 -5.27
CA PHE A 291 -22.43 20.26 -6.43
C PHE A 291 -23.95 20.05 -6.56
N LEU A 292 -24.77 20.99 -6.08
CA LEU A 292 -26.24 20.89 -6.13
C LEU A 292 -26.74 20.48 -7.52
N GLY A 293 -27.41 19.33 -7.59
CA GLY A 293 -28.06 18.82 -8.80
C GLY A 293 -27.11 18.23 -9.85
N VAL A 294 -25.81 18.13 -9.56
CA VAL A 294 -24.83 17.59 -10.52
C VAL A 294 -24.79 16.06 -10.44
N PRO A 295 -24.83 15.33 -11.57
CA PRO A 295 -24.67 13.88 -11.56
C PRO A 295 -23.26 13.46 -11.17
N PHE A 296 -23.15 12.31 -10.52
CA PHE A 296 -21.88 11.60 -10.36
C PHE A 296 -22.02 10.09 -10.43
N THR A 297 -20.87 9.44 -10.61
CA THR A 297 -20.75 7.98 -10.69
C THR A 297 -19.69 7.48 -9.71
N ALA A 298 -19.75 6.18 -9.39
CA ALA A 298 -18.75 5.53 -8.56
C ALA A 298 -18.56 4.09 -9.01
N LYS A 299 -17.37 3.54 -8.78
CA LYS A 299 -17.10 2.14 -9.14
C LYS A 299 -17.85 1.14 -8.27
N ASP A 300 -18.17 -0.03 -8.83
CA ASP A 300 -18.81 -1.18 -8.17
C ASP A 300 -17.90 -1.88 -7.13
N LEU A 301 -17.21 -1.09 -6.31
CA LEU A 301 -16.49 -1.51 -5.10
C LEU A 301 -16.85 -0.64 -3.90
N ILE A 302 -17.57 0.46 -4.11
CA ILE A 302 -18.03 1.37 -3.07
C ILE A 302 -19.55 1.19 -2.96
N GLY A 303 -20.04 0.86 -1.77
CA GLY A 303 -21.47 0.64 -1.53
C GLY A 303 -22.29 1.85 -1.94
N MET A 304 -23.25 1.66 -2.84
CA MET A 304 -24.20 2.68 -3.25
C MET A 304 -25.60 2.12 -3.06
N LYS A 305 -26.45 2.85 -2.35
CA LYS A 305 -27.78 2.37 -2.01
C LYS A 305 -28.64 2.14 -3.26
N GLY A 306 -29.21 0.94 -3.37
CA GLY A 306 -30.22 0.59 -4.37
C GLY A 306 -29.68 0.11 -5.72
N VAL A 307 -28.36 -0.02 -5.88
CA VAL A 307 -27.73 -0.56 -7.10
C VAL A 307 -26.79 -1.73 -6.78
N LYS A 308 -26.31 -2.44 -7.81
CA LYS A 308 -25.34 -3.54 -7.66
C LYS A 308 -24.14 -3.15 -6.80
N TYR A 309 -23.72 -4.10 -5.96
CA TYR A 309 -22.53 -4.02 -5.12
C TYR A 309 -21.74 -5.34 -5.15
N ALA A 310 -21.37 -5.76 -6.36
CA ALA A 310 -20.86 -7.09 -6.66
C ALA A 310 -19.33 -7.19 -6.67
N ALA A 311 -18.60 -6.07 -6.75
CA ALA A 311 -17.14 -6.09 -6.89
C ALA A 311 -16.65 -6.86 -8.12
N GLY A 312 -17.47 -6.92 -9.18
CA GLY A 312 -17.20 -7.77 -10.34
C GLY A 312 -17.06 -9.27 -10.01
N THR A 313 -17.58 -9.75 -8.88
CA THR A 313 -17.45 -11.16 -8.48
C THR A 313 -18.72 -11.97 -8.75
N TRP A 314 -18.55 -13.17 -9.31
CA TRP A 314 -19.67 -14.04 -9.66
C TRP A 314 -20.59 -14.38 -8.48
N TYR A 315 -20.02 -14.61 -7.30
CA TYR A 315 -20.78 -15.01 -6.12
C TYR A 315 -21.52 -13.83 -5.45
N ARG A 316 -21.13 -12.57 -5.73
CA ARG A 316 -21.81 -11.37 -5.23
C ARG A 316 -22.67 -10.69 -6.29
N LYS A 317 -22.82 -11.26 -7.49
CA LYS A 317 -23.55 -10.66 -8.63
C LYS A 317 -25.00 -10.25 -8.34
N ASN A 318 -25.60 -10.80 -7.29
CA ASN A 318 -26.98 -10.50 -6.88
C ASN A 318 -27.05 -9.56 -5.66
N ILE A 319 -25.92 -9.13 -5.11
CA ILE A 319 -25.90 -8.20 -3.98
C ILE A 319 -26.22 -6.79 -4.47
N ILE A 320 -27.13 -6.14 -3.75
CA ILE A 320 -27.50 -4.73 -3.91
C ILE A 320 -26.98 -3.98 -2.68
N GLY A 321 -26.43 -2.78 -2.88
CA GLY A 321 -26.00 -1.93 -1.79
C GLY A 321 -27.19 -1.51 -0.92
N GLU A 322 -27.10 -1.78 0.38
CA GLU A 322 -28.15 -1.41 1.35
C GLU A 322 -27.99 0.05 1.83
N GLU A 323 -26.76 0.56 1.78
CA GLU A 323 -26.38 1.89 2.24
C GLU A 323 -25.25 2.48 1.39
N ASP A 324 -25.06 3.80 1.53
CA ASP A 324 -23.97 4.51 0.87
C ASP A 324 -22.67 4.40 1.68
N GLY A 325 -21.57 4.11 0.98
CA GLY A 325 -20.22 4.25 1.51
C GLY A 325 -19.88 5.70 1.82
N GLY A 326 -18.85 5.91 2.63
CA GLY A 326 -18.51 7.23 3.19
C GLY A 326 -18.29 8.30 2.12
N SER A 327 -17.58 7.97 1.04
CA SER A 327 -17.34 8.90 -0.06
C SER A 327 -18.59 9.23 -0.89
N ILE A 328 -19.53 8.29 -1.04
CA ILE A 328 -20.80 8.53 -1.75
C ILE A 328 -21.70 9.41 -0.90
N ALA A 329 -21.81 9.13 0.40
CA ALA A 329 -22.54 9.96 1.34
C ALA A 329 -22.00 11.41 1.37
N ALA A 330 -20.67 11.58 1.33
CA ALA A 330 -20.03 12.89 1.27
C ALA A 330 -20.43 13.69 0.02
N MET A 331 -20.45 13.06 -1.17
CA MET A 331 -20.87 13.73 -2.40
C MET A 331 -22.37 14.06 -2.42
N ARG A 332 -23.23 13.17 -1.92
CA ARG A 332 -24.66 13.48 -1.72
C ARG A 332 -24.87 14.64 -0.76
N ASN A 333 -24.12 14.69 0.33
CA ASN A 333 -24.15 15.79 1.29
C ASN A 333 -23.73 17.11 0.63
N ALA A 334 -22.82 17.08 -0.32
CA ALA A 334 -22.43 18.23 -1.15
C ALA A 334 -23.46 18.58 -2.26
N GLY A 335 -24.59 17.89 -2.33
CA GLY A 335 -25.70 18.16 -3.25
C GLY A 335 -25.64 17.42 -4.58
N ALA A 336 -24.63 16.57 -4.80
CA ALA A 336 -24.50 15.77 -6.01
C ALA A 336 -25.46 14.56 -6.00
N ILE A 337 -25.83 14.09 -7.19
CA ILE A 337 -26.81 13.02 -7.41
C ILE A 337 -26.12 11.81 -8.03
N PRO A 338 -26.04 10.65 -7.35
CA PRO A 338 -25.44 9.47 -7.96
C PRO A 338 -26.40 8.87 -9.00
N ILE A 339 -25.90 8.53 -10.19
CA ILE A 339 -26.77 8.05 -11.28
C ILE A 339 -26.56 6.58 -11.63
N CYS A 340 -25.35 6.05 -11.46
CA CYS A 340 -25.03 4.65 -11.75
C CYS A 340 -23.70 4.20 -11.11
N VAL A 341 -23.49 2.89 -11.10
CA VAL A 341 -22.21 2.26 -10.72
C VAL A 341 -21.44 1.74 -11.94
N THR A 342 -20.12 1.83 -11.87
CA THR A 342 -19.23 1.53 -13.01
C THR A 342 -18.47 0.22 -12.85
N ASN A 343 -18.08 -0.35 -13.99
CA ASN A 343 -17.46 -1.67 -14.08
C ASN A 343 -16.01 -1.68 -13.56
N VAL A 344 -15.65 -2.80 -12.94
CA VAL A 344 -14.35 -3.03 -12.26
C VAL A 344 -13.80 -4.40 -12.63
N PRO A 345 -12.49 -4.66 -12.52
CA PRO A 345 -12.01 -6.03 -12.47
C PRO A 345 -12.51 -6.72 -11.22
N GLU A 346 -12.54 -8.04 -11.26
CA GLU A 346 -12.93 -8.86 -10.11
C GLU A 346 -12.12 -8.47 -8.85
N LEU A 347 -12.83 -8.08 -7.79
CA LEU A 347 -12.30 -7.57 -6.52
C LEU A 347 -11.45 -6.29 -6.62
N GLY A 348 -11.39 -5.63 -7.77
CA GLY A 348 -10.47 -4.53 -8.01
C GLY A 348 -9.01 -4.94 -8.11
N LEU A 349 -8.70 -6.23 -8.28
CA LEU A 349 -7.35 -6.80 -8.21
C LEU A 349 -6.66 -6.89 -9.57
N TRP A 350 -6.92 -5.95 -10.47
CA TRP A 350 -6.23 -5.89 -11.76
C TRP A 350 -6.26 -4.48 -12.35
N TRP A 351 -5.39 -4.23 -13.34
CA TRP A 351 -5.25 -2.94 -14.02
C TRP A 351 -5.87 -2.93 -15.42
N GLU A 352 -6.70 -3.92 -15.75
CA GLU A 352 -7.68 -3.92 -16.85
C GLU A 352 -9.07 -4.27 -16.27
N SER A 353 -10.09 -3.43 -16.50
CA SER A 353 -11.46 -3.68 -16.04
C SER A 353 -12.15 -4.79 -16.86
N TYR A 354 -11.96 -6.02 -16.41
CA TYR A 354 -12.65 -7.21 -16.90
C TYR A 354 -13.05 -8.14 -15.75
N ASN A 355 -14.28 -8.66 -15.82
CA ASN A 355 -14.74 -9.70 -14.92
C ASN A 355 -15.76 -10.64 -15.59
N THR A 356 -16.09 -11.74 -14.91
CA THR A 356 -16.98 -12.79 -15.43
C THR A 356 -18.48 -12.50 -15.25
N VAL A 357 -18.84 -11.38 -14.62
CA VAL A 357 -20.22 -10.97 -14.35
C VAL A 357 -20.74 -10.03 -15.43
N TYR A 358 -20.00 -8.95 -15.67
CA TYR A 358 -20.38 -7.85 -16.56
C TYR A 358 -19.55 -7.84 -17.85
N GLY A 359 -18.48 -8.63 -17.90
CA GLY A 359 -17.54 -8.61 -19.02
C GLY A 359 -16.53 -7.47 -18.91
N ARG A 360 -16.11 -6.96 -20.07
CA ARG A 360 -14.96 -6.05 -20.23
C ARG A 360 -15.41 -4.63 -20.52
N THR A 361 -14.74 -3.65 -19.91
CA THR A 361 -14.84 -2.24 -20.33
C THR A 361 -13.82 -1.95 -21.44
N ASN A 362 -14.27 -1.28 -22.50
CA ASN A 362 -13.42 -0.87 -23.61
C ASN A 362 -12.94 0.58 -23.43
N ASN A 363 -11.76 0.91 -23.97
CA ASN A 363 -11.25 2.28 -23.99
C ASN A 363 -12.08 3.18 -24.92
N VAL A 364 -12.29 4.42 -24.49
CA VAL A 364 -13.11 5.41 -25.20
C VAL A 364 -12.52 5.91 -26.54
N TYR A 365 -11.19 5.91 -26.68
CA TYR A 365 -10.52 6.34 -27.92
C TYR A 365 -10.29 5.16 -28.87
N LYS A 366 -10.06 3.96 -28.34
CA LYS A 366 -9.78 2.73 -29.11
C LYS A 366 -10.44 1.52 -28.47
N THR A 367 -11.58 1.05 -28.99
CA THR A 367 -12.39 0.00 -28.33
C THR A 367 -11.73 -1.39 -28.25
N HIS A 368 -10.59 -1.59 -28.91
CA HIS A 368 -9.77 -2.81 -28.81
C HIS A 368 -8.64 -2.69 -27.76
N ARG A 369 -8.59 -1.59 -27.00
CA ARG A 369 -7.61 -1.29 -25.96
C ARG A 369 -8.25 -1.18 -24.59
N ILE A 370 -7.45 -1.36 -23.55
CA ILE A 370 -7.91 -1.35 -22.16
C ILE A 370 -8.36 0.04 -21.71
N SER A 371 -9.41 0.10 -20.89
CA SER A 371 -9.78 1.33 -20.16
C SER A 371 -8.94 1.55 -18.89
N GLY A 372 -7.97 0.68 -18.61
CA GLY A 372 -7.29 0.60 -17.31
C GLY A 372 -8.13 -0.09 -16.23
N GLY A 373 -7.57 -0.14 -15.03
CA GLY A 373 -8.21 -0.71 -13.85
C GLY A 373 -7.54 -0.29 -12.53
N SER A 374 -8.19 -0.45 -11.39
CA SER A 374 -9.51 -1.08 -11.26
C SER A 374 -10.70 -0.18 -11.60
N SER A 375 -10.53 1.15 -11.66
CA SER A 375 -11.61 2.11 -11.95
C SER A 375 -11.77 2.38 -13.46
N GLY A 376 -11.63 1.34 -14.31
CA GLY A 376 -11.68 1.48 -15.77
C GLY A 376 -13.06 1.90 -16.30
N GLY A 377 -14.14 1.38 -15.72
CA GLY A 377 -15.50 1.83 -16.01
C GLY A 377 -15.68 3.31 -15.70
N GLU A 378 -15.15 3.75 -14.55
CA GLU A 378 -15.18 5.15 -14.10
C GLU A 378 -14.43 6.08 -15.06
N GLY A 379 -13.21 5.71 -15.45
CA GLY A 379 -12.42 6.47 -16.42
C GLY A 379 -13.12 6.58 -17.77
N ALA A 380 -13.69 5.47 -18.25
CA ALA A 380 -14.39 5.44 -19.54
C ALA A 380 -15.68 6.27 -19.52
N ILE A 381 -16.54 6.12 -18.51
CA ILE A 381 -17.82 6.84 -18.46
C ILE A 381 -17.64 8.36 -18.35
N ILE A 382 -16.63 8.81 -17.58
CA ILE A 382 -16.32 10.23 -17.42
C ILE A 382 -15.78 10.82 -18.72
N SER A 383 -14.81 10.14 -19.35
CA SER A 383 -14.19 10.62 -20.59
C SER A 383 -15.17 10.62 -21.77
N ALA A 384 -16.11 9.68 -21.80
CA ALA A 384 -17.16 9.61 -22.81
C ALA A 384 -18.36 10.54 -22.56
N CYS A 385 -18.29 11.46 -21.59
CA CYS A 385 -19.38 12.37 -21.22
C CYS A 385 -20.63 11.73 -20.63
N GLY A 386 -20.54 10.50 -20.11
CA GLY A 386 -21.60 9.87 -19.33
C GLY A 386 -21.68 10.36 -17.88
N SER A 387 -20.63 11.03 -17.37
CA SER A 387 -20.63 11.72 -16.08
C SER A 387 -19.62 12.88 -16.10
N PRO A 388 -19.82 14.01 -15.38
CA PRO A 388 -18.82 15.06 -15.29
C PRO A 388 -17.70 14.74 -14.27
N LEU A 389 -18.03 13.98 -13.21
CA LEU A 389 -17.10 13.56 -12.17
C LEU A 389 -17.48 12.19 -11.60
N GLY A 390 -16.55 11.56 -10.90
CA GLY A 390 -16.82 10.28 -10.26
C GLY A 390 -15.77 9.84 -9.25
N ILE A 391 -16.08 8.76 -8.55
CA ILE A 391 -15.29 8.29 -7.41
C ILE A 391 -14.63 6.95 -7.74
N GLY A 392 -13.30 6.96 -7.76
CA GLY A 392 -12.49 5.75 -7.81
C GLY A 392 -11.95 5.36 -6.44
N SER A 393 -11.23 4.25 -6.40
CA SER A 393 -10.34 3.92 -5.27
C SER A 393 -8.98 3.47 -5.80
N ASP A 394 -7.93 3.65 -5.01
CA ASP A 394 -6.55 3.50 -5.41
C ASP A 394 -5.72 2.86 -4.28
N VAL A 395 -5.19 1.66 -4.57
CA VAL A 395 -4.20 0.95 -3.75
C VAL A 395 -2.90 0.68 -4.51
N GLY A 396 -2.97 0.67 -5.84
CA GLY A 396 -1.86 0.38 -6.74
C GLY A 396 -1.91 1.20 -8.04
N GLY A 397 -2.55 2.37 -8.02
CA GLY A 397 -2.78 3.20 -9.21
C GLY A 397 -4.19 3.16 -9.77
N SER A 398 -5.15 2.57 -9.06
CA SER A 398 -6.49 2.32 -9.60
C SER A 398 -7.36 3.58 -9.84
N ILE A 399 -6.93 4.78 -9.45
CA ILE A 399 -7.49 6.05 -9.92
C ILE A 399 -6.66 6.59 -11.08
N ARG A 400 -5.34 6.63 -10.91
CA ARG A 400 -4.41 7.29 -11.84
C ARG A 400 -4.24 6.55 -13.16
N ILE A 401 -4.19 5.22 -13.15
CA ILE A 401 -4.01 4.40 -14.36
C ILE A 401 -5.25 4.46 -15.28
N PRO A 402 -6.49 4.27 -14.80
CA PRO A 402 -7.68 4.52 -15.62
C PRO A 402 -7.77 5.97 -16.10
N SER A 403 -7.40 6.94 -15.27
CA SER A 403 -7.44 8.35 -15.67
C SER A 403 -6.43 8.65 -16.79
N PHE A 404 -5.22 8.07 -16.70
CA PHE A 404 -4.21 8.10 -17.75
C PHE A 404 -4.75 7.52 -19.06
N PHE A 405 -5.25 6.28 -19.06
CA PHE A 405 -5.68 5.63 -20.30
C PHE A 405 -6.93 6.24 -20.93
N ASN A 406 -7.76 6.96 -20.16
CA ASN A 406 -8.97 7.62 -20.66
C ASN A 406 -8.82 9.15 -20.76
N GLY A 407 -7.62 9.71 -20.56
CA GLY A 407 -7.34 11.12 -20.84
C GLY A 407 -8.10 12.11 -19.95
N ILE A 408 -8.38 11.72 -18.71
CA ILE A 408 -9.04 12.57 -17.70
C ILE A 408 -8.08 12.84 -16.55
N PHE A 409 -8.46 13.63 -15.56
CA PHE A 409 -7.72 13.80 -14.31
C PHE A 409 -8.14 12.75 -13.28
N GLY A 410 -7.18 12.28 -12.50
CA GLY A 410 -7.42 11.41 -11.35
C GLY A 410 -6.50 11.74 -10.20
N HIS A 411 -7.08 12.10 -9.05
CA HIS A 411 -6.32 12.42 -7.85
C HIS A 411 -6.41 11.31 -6.81
N LYS A 412 -5.26 10.79 -6.43
CA LYS A 412 -5.06 9.91 -5.28
C LYS A 412 -4.68 10.79 -4.08
N PRO A 413 -5.60 11.07 -3.14
CA PRO A 413 -5.30 11.96 -2.02
C PRO A 413 -4.30 11.33 -1.04
N THR A 414 -3.84 12.15 -0.09
CA THR A 414 -3.16 11.66 1.11
C THR A 414 -4.05 10.64 1.84
N HIS A 415 -3.44 9.57 2.35
CA HIS A 415 -4.18 8.53 3.08
C HIS A 415 -4.89 9.10 4.32
N GLY A 416 -6.05 8.52 4.66
CA GLY A 416 -6.85 8.89 5.83
C GLY A 416 -7.66 10.18 5.68
N ILE A 417 -7.65 10.81 4.50
CA ILE A 417 -8.44 12.01 4.21
C ILE A 417 -9.88 11.66 3.86
N VAL A 418 -10.06 10.79 2.87
CA VAL A 418 -11.37 10.37 2.38
C VAL A 418 -11.72 9.02 3.01
N SER A 419 -12.96 8.89 3.49
CA SER A 419 -13.41 7.66 4.14
C SER A 419 -13.44 6.47 3.18
N ASN A 420 -12.80 5.37 3.57
CA ASN A 420 -12.88 4.06 2.90
C ASN A 420 -14.13 3.25 3.34
N TYR A 421 -15.01 3.82 4.18
CA TYR A 421 -16.20 3.12 4.65
C TYR A 421 -17.08 2.64 3.48
N GLY A 422 -17.58 1.41 3.59
CA GLY A 422 -18.43 0.80 2.58
C GLY A 422 -17.68 0.35 1.33
N ILE A 423 -16.36 0.14 1.39
CA ILE A 423 -15.61 -0.53 0.32
C ILE A 423 -15.64 -2.06 0.46
N PHE A 424 -15.67 -2.78 -0.67
CA PHE A 424 -15.45 -4.22 -0.74
C PHE A 424 -14.29 -4.58 -1.68
N PRO A 425 -13.39 -5.51 -1.29
CA PRO A 425 -13.23 -6.09 0.04
C PRO A 425 -12.99 -5.04 1.11
N ALA A 426 -13.50 -5.29 2.33
CA ALA A 426 -13.25 -4.40 3.44
C ALA A 426 -11.75 -4.42 3.76
N VAL A 427 -11.17 -3.24 3.95
CA VAL A 427 -9.76 -3.05 4.28
C VAL A 427 -9.61 -2.85 5.78
N PHE A 428 -8.60 -3.50 6.37
CA PHE A 428 -8.32 -3.43 7.80
C PHE A 428 -6.80 -3.35 8.05
N GLY A 429 -6.43 -2.83 9.21
CA GLY A 429 -5.03 -2.77 9.66
C GLY A 429 -4.12 -2.00 8.71
N GLU A 430 -2.92 -2.53 8.48
CA GLU A 430 -1.90 -1.91 7.61
C GLU A 430 -2.30 -1.84 6.13
N LEU A 431 -3.38 -2.49 5.67
CA LEU A 431 -3.84 -2.34 4.28
C LEU A 431 -4.64 -1.07 4.06
N ASP A 432 -5.38 -0.63 5.09
CA ASP A 432 -6.16 0.60 5.04
C ASP A 432 -5.25 1.80 4.74
N ASP A 433 -4.03 1.79 5.30
CA ASP A 433 -2.96 2.75 5.09
C ASP A 433 -2.57 3.04 3.63
N TYR A 434 -2.79 2.08 2.73
CA TYR A 434 -2.41 2.18 1.32
C TYR A 434 -3.60 2.44 0.41
N TRP A 435 -4.81 2.21 0.93
CA TRP A 435 -6.05 2.32 0.20
C TRP A 435 -6.67 3.70 0.38
N VAL A 436 -7.07 4.33 -0.71
CA VAL A 436 -7.80 5.60 -0.66
C VAL A 436 -8.91 5.67 -1.69
N HIS A 437 -9.97 6.41 -1.37
CA HIS A 437 -10.93 6.91 -2.35
C HIS A 437 -10.48 8.28 -2.85
N GLY A 438 -10.84 8.64 -4.08
CA GLY A 438 -10.43 9.93 -4.64
C GLY A 438 -11.19 10.35 -5.89
N PRO A 439 -11.10 11.65 -6.26
CA PRO A 439 -11.86 12.20 -7.36
C PRO A 439 -11.26 11.87 -8.72
N MET A 440 -12.14 11.66 -9.69
CA MET A 440 -11.86 11.54 -11.12
C MET A 440 -12.77 12.51 -11.87
N CYS A 441 -12.23 13.29 -12.81
CA CYS A 441 -13.01 14.31 -13.53
C CYS A 441 -12.32 14.71 -14.83
N ARG A 442 -13.08 15.31 -15.77
CA ARG A 442 -12.52 15.80 -17.03
C ARG A 442 -11.75 17.10 -16.89
N ASN A 443 -12.16 17.97 -15.97
CA ASN A 443 -11.60 19.30 -15.81
C ASN A 443 -10.83 19.42 -14.49
N ALA A 444 -9.65 20.02 -14.51
CA ALA A 444 -8.84 20.21 -13.29
C ALA A 444 -9.55 21.11 -12.27
N SER A 445 -10.37 22.05 -12.74
CA SER A 445 -11.18 22.93 -11.91
C SER A 445 -12.17 22.21 -10.98
N ASP A 446 -12.55 20.96 -11.30
CA ASP A 446 -13.44 20.15 -10.46
C ASP A 446 -12.71 19.44 -9.31
N LEU A 447 -11.37 19.29 -9.37
CA LEU A 447 -10.60 18.50 -8.41
C LEU A 447 -10.63 19.06 -6.98
N ILE A 448 -10.34 20.36 -6.81
CA ILE A 448 -10.29 20.98 -5.48
C ILE A 448 -11.68 20.95 -4.82
N PRO A 449 -12.76 21.42 -5.48
CA PRO A 449 -14.10 21.38 -4.89
C PRO A 449 -14.56 19.96 -4.56
N MET A 450 -14.26 18.98 -5.42
CA MET A 450 -14.62 17.58 -5.18
C MET A 450 -13.83 16.98 -4.02
N LEU A 451 -12.52 17.25 -3.92
CA LEU A 451 -11.72 16.78 -2.80
C LEU A 451 -12.17 17.39 -1.47
N LYS A 452 -12.57 18.67 -1.44
CA LYS A 452 -13.16 19.30 -0.25
C LYS A 452 -14.43 18.57 0.20
N ALA A 453 -15.33 18.28 -0.74
CA ALA A 453 -16.55 17.53 -0.44
C ALA A 453 -16.24 16.13 0.11
N LEU A 454 -15.30 15.40 -0.52
CA LEU A 454 -14.92 14.05 -0.12
C LEU A 454 -14.17 13.99 1.22
N ALA A 455 -13.34 14.99 1.52
CA ALA A 455 -12.54 15.03 2.74
C ALA A 455 -13.38 15.29 4.00
N GLY A 456 -14.53 15.96 3.87
CA GLY A 456 -15.36 16.35 5.01
C GLY A 456 -14.54 17.09 6.07
N ASP A 457 -14.62 16.65 7.33
CA ASP A 457 -13.89 17.27 8.45
C ASP A 457 -12.36 17.21 8.31
N ASN A 458 -11.83 16.28 7.51
CA ASN A 458 -10.39 16.17 7.26
C ASN A 458 -9.85 17.24 6.31
N VAL A 459 -10.71 18.08 5.69
CA VAL A 459 -10.30 19.11 4.72
C VAL A 459 -9.24 20.06 5.27
N ASN A 460 -9.29 20.36 6.56
CA ASN A 460 -8.36 21.27 7.25
C ASN A 460 -6.91 20.77 7.23
N LYS A 461 -6.68 19.48 6.97
CA LYS A 461 -5.34 18.89 6.85
C LYS A 461 -4.67 19.22 5.51
N LEU A 462 -5.45 19.56 4.47
CA LEU A 462 -4.99 19.54 3.08
C LEU A 462 -4.59 20.90 2.48
N LYS A 463 -4.75 22.00 3.24
CA LYS A 463 -4.39 23.36 2.79
C LYS A 463 -4.98 23.74 1.41
N LEU A 464 -6.15 23.21 1.05
CA LEU A 464 -6.73 23.34 -0.30
C LEU A 464 -7.12 24.77 -0.70
N ASP A 465 -7.27 25.66 0.28
CA ASP A 465 -7.54 27.09 0.08
C ASP A 465 -6.28 27.94 -0.04
N LYS A 466 -5.10 27.37 0.23
CA LYS A 466 -3.83 28.10 0.16
C LYS A 466 -3.46 28.28 -1.33
N PRO A 467 -3.33 29.52 -1.82
CA PRO A 467 -2.81 29.75 -3.17
C PRO A 467 -1.39 29.18 -3.28
N VAL A 468 -1.10 28.60 -4.44
CA VAL A 468 0.21 28.00 -4.75
C VAL A 468 0.91 28.89 -5.76
N ASP A 469 2.08 29.42 -5.38
CA ASP A 469 2.98 30.09 -6.31
C ASP A 469 3.85 29.03 -7.00
N ILE A 470 3.53 28.76 -8.27
CA ILE A 470 4.21 27.75 -9.10
C ILE A 470 5.70 28.07 -9.28
N SER A 471 6.08 29.35 -9.27
CA SER A 471 7.48 29.79 -9.44
C SER A 471 8.35 29.56 -8.21
N ALA A 472 7.73 29.38 -7.03
CA ALA A 472 8.41 29.18 -5.76
C ALA A 472 8.61 27.70 -5.40
N LEU A 473 8.10 26.75 -6.21
CA LEU A 473 8.18 25.33 -5.90
C LEU A 473 9.52 24.70 -6.28
N ASN A 474 9.90 23.65 -5.56
CA ASN A 474 11.04 22.80 -5.91
C ASN A 474 10.58 21.65 -6.80
N TYR A 475 11.18 21.50 -7.98
CA TYR A 475 10.76 20.49 -8.94
C TYR A 475 11.79 19.39 -9.12
N PHE A 476 11.29 18.16 -9.13
CA PHE A 476 12.06 16.96 -9.40
C PHE A 476 11.39 16.14 -10.48
N TYR A 477 12.17 15.33 -11.20
CA TYR A 477 11.60 14.34 -12.11
C TYR A 477 12.36 13.04 -12.11
N ILE A 478 11.63 11.96 -12.39
CA ILE A 478 12.19 10.67 -12.77
C ILE A 478 11.59 10.27 -14.11
N GLU A 479 12.43 9.78 -15.02
CA GLU A 479 12.09 9.62 -16.43
C GLU A 479 11.83 8.16 -16.85
N ASP A 480 12.35 7.17 -16.12
CA ASP A 480 12.38 5.77 -16.59
C ASP A 480 12.06 4.73 -15.50
N ASP A 481 12.23 3.45 -15.82
CA ASP A 481 11.99 2.23 -15.01
C ASP A 481 12.80 2.07 -13.73
N PHE A 482 13.55 3.10 -13.35
CA PHE A 482 14.41 3.08 -12.17
C PHE A 482 15.44 1.94 -12.16
N GLY A 483 15.75 1.33 -13.31
CA GLY A 483 16.63 0.16 -13.39
C GLY A 483 15.94 -1.17 -13.05
N SER A 484 14.61 -1.21 -12.92
CA SER A 484 13.88 -2.44 -12.63
C SER A 484 14.05 -3.49 -13.72
N HIS A 485 14.08 -4.76 -13.31
CA HIS A 485 14.18 -5.90 -14.23
C HIS A 485 12.81 -6.48 -14.62
N LEU A 486 11.74 -6.03 -13.96
CA LEU A 486 10.39 -6.60 -14.07
C LEU A 486 9.38 -5.66 -14.74
N THR A 487 9.71 -4.37 -14.90
CA THR A 487 8.85 -3.38 -15.57
C THR A 487 9.40 -3.02 -16.95
N THR A 488 8.51 -2.55 -17.80
CA THR A 488 8.87 -1.99 -19.11
C THR A 488 9.46 -0.58 -18.96
N PRO A 489 10.51 -0.22 -19.70
CA PRO A 489 10.99 1.17 -19.82
C PRO A 489 9.90 2.12 -20.32
N VAL A 490 10.01 3.40 -19.97
CA VAL A 490 9.00 4.39 -20.36
C VAL A 490 9.05 4.66 -21.86
N HIS A 491 7.89 4.62 -22.50
CA HIS A 491 7.69 4.83 -23.93
C HIS A 491 8.19 6.22 -24.36
N GLY A 492 8.77 6.31 -25.55
CA GLY A 492 9.40 7.54 -26.06
C GLY A 492 8.46 8.75 -26.10
N GLU A 493 7.20 8.56 -26.50
CA GLU A 493 6.20 9.65 -26.50
C GLU A 493 5.83 10.13 -25.09
N ILE A 494 5.83 9.25 -24.09
CA ILE A 494 5.56 9.64 -22.69
C ILE A 494 6.75 10.43 -22.13
N LYS A 495 7.98 9.98 -22.42
CA LYS A 495 9.19 10.75 -22.07
C LYS A 495 9.19 12.12 -22.73
N LYS A 496 8.84 12.17 -24.03
CA LYS A 496 8.73 13.43 -24.76
C LYS A 496 7.70 14.37 -24.13
N ALA A 497 6.49 13.88 -23.82
CA ALA A 497 5.47 14.69 -23.15
C ALA A 497 5.93 15.18 -21.77
N GLN A 498 6.64 14.35 -20.99
CA GLN A 498 7.24 14.78 -19.72
C GLN A 498 8.28 15.90 -19.93
N MET A 499 9.13 15.79 -20.95
CA MET A 499 10.13 16.82 -21.28
C MET A 499 9.46 18.12 -21.77
N GLU A 500 8.34 18.04 -22.48
CA GLU A 500 7.56 19.21 -22.87
C GLU A 500 6.96 19.92 -21.66
N VAL A 501 6.45 19.17 -20.67
CA VAL A 501 6.02 19.74 -19.38
C VAL A 501 7.18 20.41 -18.65
N ILE A 502 8.34 19.77 -18.58
CA ILE A 502 9.53 20.35 -17.96
C ILE A 502 9.89 21.66 -18.66
N SER A 503 9.99 21.65 -19.99
CA SER A 503 10.32 22.84 -20.77
C SER A 503 9.31 23.97 -20.58
N HIS A 504 8.02 23.64 -20.49
CA HIS A 504 6.96 24.63 -20.21
C HIS A 504 7.15 25.29 -18.85
N LEU A 505 7.36 24.49 -17.80
CA LEU A 505 7.53 25.01 -16.44
C LEU A 505 8.78 25.87 -16.30
N GLU A 506 9.92 25.41 -16.84
CA GLU A 506 11.18 26.17 -16.82
C GLU A 506 11.08 27.50 -17.57
N LYS A 507 10.45 27.50 -18.76
CA LYS A 507 10.31 28.72 -19.58
C LYS A 507 9.28 29.70 -19.00
N SER A 508 8.17 29.20 -18.47
CA SER A 508 7.05 30.03 -18.02
C SER A 508 7.29 30.61 -16.62
N TYR A 509 8.04 29.90 -15.77
CA TYR A 509 8.21 30.26 -14.37
C TYR A 509 9.67 30.47 -13.94
N GLY A 510 10.65 30.24 -14.81
CA GLY A 510 12.07 30.41 -14.49
C GLY A 510 12.58 29.42 -13.44
N VAL A 511 11.87 28.30 -13.24
CA VAL A 511 12.25 27.24 -12.29
C VAL A 511 13.30 26.33 -12.92
N HIS A 512 14.06 25.62 -12.09
CA HIS A 512 15.00 24.60 -12.55
C HIS A 512 14.54 23.22 -12.07
N ILE A 513 14.33 22.29 -12.98
CA ILE A 513 13.76 20.98 -12.66
C ILE A 513 14.87 19.92 -12.57
N LYS A 514 15.04 19.33 -11.39
CA LYS A 514 16.17 18.42 -11.12
C LYS A 514 15.82 16.96 -11.41
N LYS A 515 16.62 16.28 -12.25
CA LYS A 515 16.55 14.82 -12.40
C LYS A 515 17.03 14.15 -11.11
N ILE A 516 16.27 13.19 -10.61
CA ILE A 516 16.66 12.39 -9.44
C ILE A 516 16.69 10.90 -9.78
N SER A 517 17.37 10.13 -8.94
CA SER A 517 17.36 8.67 -8.99
C SER A 517 17.31 8.14 -7.56
N LEU A 518 16.42 7.16 -7.32
CA LEU A 518 16.18 6.57 -6.01
C LEU A 518 16.40 5.07 -6.15
N LYS A 519 17.54 4.58 -5.66
CA LYS A 519 18.00 3.19 -5.84
C LYS A 519 16.98 2.15 -5.38
N GLN A 520 16.21 2.47 -4.33
CA GLN A 520 15.18 1.60 -3.75
C GLN A 520 14.05 1.28 -4.75
N LEU A 521 13.82 2.16 -5.74
CA LEU A 521 12.81 1.95 -6.78
C LEU A 521 13.19 0.83 -7.76
N GLU A 522 14.45 0.40 -7.84
CA GLU A 522 14.85 -0.81 -8.58
C GLU A 522 14.05 -2.04 -8.12
N SER A 523 13.70 -2.08 -6.83
CA SER A 523 12.90 -3.14 -6.18
C SER A 523 11.43 -2.76 -5.98
N ALA A 524 10.88 -1.79 -6.73
CA ALA A 524 9.51 -1.28 -6.53
C ALA A 524 8.42 -2.38 -6.55
N VAL A 525 8.57 -3.39 -7.42
CA VAL A 525 7.65 -4.55 -7.47
C VAL A 525 7.62 -5.29 -6.14
N GLU A 526 8.80 -5.58 -5.58
CA GLU A 526 8.91 -6.27 -4.29
C GLU A 526 8.42 -5.39 -3.14
N LEU A 527 8.78 -4.09 -3.13
CA LEU A 527 8.29 -3.12 -2.16
C LEU A 527 6.75 -3.09 -2.13
N PHE A 528 6.10 -3.17 -3.28
CA PHE A 528 4.65 -3.24 -3.36
C PHE A 528 4.09 -4.54 -2.76
N PHE A 529 4.50 -5.70 -3.28
CA PHE A 529 3.90 -6.98 -2.87
C PHE A 529 4.19 -7.37 -1.41
N VAL A 530 5.37 -7.05 -0.87
CA VAL A 530 5.69 -7.34 0.53
C VAL A 530 4.85 -6.50 1.49
N ASN A 531 4.61 -5.23 1.16
CA ASN A 531 3.87 -4.32 2.03
C ASN A 531 2.35 -4.42 1.85
N LEU A 532 1.87 -4.86 0.68
CA LEU A 532 0.45 -5.14 0.44
C LEU A 532 0.04 -6.58 0.74
N GLY A 533 0.97 -7.53 0.85
CA GLY A 533 0.71 -8.94 1.15
C GLY A 533 0.25 -9.24 2.58
N GLY A 534 0.17 -8.20 3.42
CA GLY A 534 -0.30 -8.28 4.79
C GLY A 534 0.71 -8.85 5.77
N THR A 535 0.77 -8.26 6.97
CA THR A 535 1.24 -8.94 8.18
C THR A 535 0.21 -10.01 8.60
N GLU A 536 0.54 -10.88 9.56
CA GLU A 536 -0.21 -12.11 9.94
C GLU A 536 -1.74 -11.96 10.18
N ASN A 537 -2.28 -10.73 10.25
CA ASN A 537 -3.69 -10.43 10.51
C ASN A 537 -4.52 -10.03 9.27
N ASN A 538 -3.95 -9.95 8.08
CA ASN A 538 -4.66 -9.52 6.87
C ASN A 538 -5.06 -10.69 5.97
N LEU A 539 -6.23 -10.58 5.35
CA LEU A 539 -6.71 -11.57 4.38
C LEU A 539 -5.86 -11.51 3.10
N THR A 540 -5.33 -12.67 2.72
CA THR A 540 -4.61 -12.88 1.47
C THR A 540 -5.52 -12.63 0.25
N PHE A 541 -4.96 -12.29 -0.91
CA PHE A 541 -5.74 -12.19 -2.15
C PHE A 541 -6.48 -13.50 -2.45
N CYS A 542 -5.85 -14.65 -2.17
CA CYS A 542 -6.50 -15.96 -2.28
C CYS A 542 -7.72 -16.11 -1.36
N GLU A 543 -7.65 -15.63 -0.12
CA GLU A 543 -8.78 -15.67 0.83
C GLU A 543 -9.90 -14.70 0.44
N GLN A 544 -9.55 -13.54 -0.12
CA GLN A 544 -10.52 -12.59 -0.66
C GLN A 544 -11.26 -13.19 -1.87
N LEU A 545 -10.57 -13.92 -2.76
CA LEU A 545 -11.18 -14.63 -3.88
C LEU A 545 -12.12 -15.76 -3.45
N ALA A 546 -11.83 -16.40 -2.33
CA ALA A 546 -12.72 -17.38 -1.72
C ALA A 546 -13.95 -16.76 -1.03
N LEU A 547 -14.06 -15.43 -0.98
CA LEU A 547 -15.14 -14.68 -0.32
C LEU A 547 -15.41 -15.16 1.12
N LEU A 548 -14.33 -15.55 1.83
CA LEU A 548 -14.38 -16.00 3.22
C LEU A 548 -15.11 -17.32 3.48
N ASN A 549 -15.63 -18.02 2.45
CA ASN A 549 -16.48 -19.21 2.60
C ASN A 549 -15.80 -20.57 2.32
N GLY A 550 -14.48 -20.64 2.22
CA GLY A 550 -13.74 -21.91 2.26
C GLY A 550 -12.63 -22.07 1.23
N LYS A 551 -11.72 -23.01 1.50
CA LYS A 551 -10.46 -23.26 0.77
C LYS A 551 -10.69 -23.74 -0.66
N ASN A 552 -10.92 -22.83 -1.59
CA ASN A 552 -10.67 -23.12 -3.00
C ASN A 552 -9.16 -22.99 -3.25
N SER A 553 -8.51 -24.10 -3.60
CA SER A 553 -7.11 -24.06 -4.03
C SER A 553 -7.03 -23.24 -5.32
N ILE A 554 -6.21 -22.18 -5.32
CA ILE A 554 -5.99 -21.35 -6.50
C ILE A 554 -5.50 -22.17 -7.70
N TRP A 555 -4.76 -23.26 -7.45
CA TRP A 555 -4.31 -24.21 -8.46
C TRP A 555 -5.46 -24.99 -9.10
N ILE A 556 -6.48 -25.36 -8.32
CA ILE A 556 -7.69 -26.01 -8.85
C ILE A 556 -8.47 -25.01 -9.71
N GLU A 557 -8.58 -23.74 -9.29
CA GLU A 557 -9.22 -22.71 -10.09
C GLU A 557 -8.47 -22.44 -11.40
N ALA A 558 -7.13 -22.45 -11.40
CA ALA A 558 -6.32 -22.39 -12.62
C ALA A 558 -6.64 -23.54 -13.59
N ILE A 559 -6.76 -24.77 -13.08
CA ILE A 559 -7.18 -25.93 -13.89
C ILE A 559 -8.60 -25.74 -14.43
N LYS A 560 -9.56 -25.35 -13.58
CA LYS A 560 -10.94 -25.09 -14.00
C LYS A 560 -11.01 -23.99 -15.06
N TRP A 561 -10.14 -22.98 -14.99
CA TRP A 561 -10.06 -21.91 -15.96
C TRP A 561 -9.60 -22.40 -17.33
N LEU A 562 -8.62 -23.33 -17.39
CA LEU A 562 -8.21 -23.98 -18.65
C LEU A 562 -9.37 -24.71 -19.34
N PHE A 563 -10.30 -25.28 -18.56
CA PHE A 563 -11.50 -25.93 -19.07
C PHE A 563 -12.72 -24.99 -19.20
N ARG A 564 -12.56 -23.67 -19.00
CA ARG A 564 -13.64 -22.65 -19.04
C ARG A 564 -14.77 -22.86 -18.02
N ILE A 565 -14.49 -23.56 -16.92
CA ILE A 565 -15.47 -23.85 -15.86
C ILE A 565 -15.32 -22.86 -14.69
N SER A 566 -14.14 -22.26 -14.51
CA SER A 566 -13.91 -21.33 -13.40
C SER A 566 -14.86 -20.13 -13.47
N LYS A 567 -15.30 -19.70 -12.29
CA LYS A 567 -16.09 -18.47 -12.11
C LYS A 567 -15.22 -17.23 -11.94
N HIS A 568 -13.91 -17.41 -11.78
CA HIS A 568 -12.95 -16.33 -11.62
C HIS A 568 -12.34 -15.92 -12.95
N SER A 569 -12.00 -14.64 -13.04
CA SER A 569 -11.21 -14.07 -14.11
C SER A 569 -9.78 -14.62 -14.11
N TYR A 570 -9.14 -14.62 -15.28
CA TYR A 570 -7.74 -15.07 -15.37
C TYR A 570 -6.82 -14.18 -14.52
N SER A 571 -7.11 -12.87 -14.46
CA SER A 571 -6.34 -11.88 -13.70
C SER A 571 -6.37 -12.18 -12.21
N SER A 572 -7.53 -12.53 -11.67
CA SER A 572 -7.67 -12.92 -10.28
C SER A 572 -6.92 -14.21 -9.95
N ILE A 573 -7.01 -15.20 -10.83
CA ILE A 573 -6.27 -16.46 -10.68
C ILE A 573 -4.76 -16.19 -10.71
N PHE A 574 -4.30 -15.39 -11.68
CA PHE A 574 -2.91 -14.99 -11.82
C PHE A 574 -2.41 -14.29 -10.55
N MET A 575 -3.16 -13.31 -10.04
CA MET A 575 -2.79 -12.59 -8.81
C MET A 575 -2.70 -13.55 -7.61
N GLY A 576 -3.65 -14.46 -7.43
CA GLY A 576 -3.60 -15.46 -6.37
C GLY A 576 -2.38 -16.41 -6.48
N VAL A 577 -2.03 -16.82 -7.70
CA VAL A 577 -0.82 -17.63 -7.94
C VAL A 577 0.44 -16.83 -7.61
N THR A 578 0.54 -15.57 -8.05
CA THR A 578 1.71 -14.72 -7.77
C THR A 578 1.90 -14.48 -6.28
N GLU A 579 0.82 -14.25 -5.53
CA GLU A 579 0.87 -14.11 -4.08
C GLU A 579 1.34 -15.41 -3.40
N THR A 580 0.82 -16.56 -3.83
CA THR A 580 1.20 -17.87 -3.28
C THR A 580 2.68 -18.16 -3.49
N ILE A 581 3.20 -17.89 -4.68
CA ILE A 581 4.62 -18.05 -5.00
C ILE A 581 5.48 -17.07 -4.19
N ALA A 582 5.08 -15.80 -4.11
CA ALA A 582 5.82 -14.79 -3.36
C ALA A 582 5.95 -15.16 -1.88
N LYS A 583 4.88 -15.67 -1.25
CA LYS A 583 4.91 -16.12 0.16
C LYS A 583 5.86 -17.28 0.40
N LEU A 584 6.06 -18.15 -0.59
CA LEU A 584 7.00 -19.27 -0.49
C LEU A 584 8.44 -18.86 -0.79
N ALA A 585 8.63 -17.87 -1.66
CA ALA A 585 9.95 -17.44 -2.14
C ALA A 585 10.63 -16.41 -1.23
N ILE A 586 9.87 -15.56 -0.53
CA ILE A 586 10.41 -14.44 0.24
C ILE A 586 10.75 -14.89 1.67
N THR A 587 12.02 -14.76 2.05
CA THR A 587 12.50 -15.11 3.39
C THR A 587 12.11 -14.04 4.42
N PRO A 588 11.97 -14.39 5.72
CA PRO A 588 11.72 -13.40 6.78
C PRO A 588 12.77 -12.28 6.84
N GLU A 589 14.03 -12.61 6.54
CA GLU A 589 15.14 -11.66 6.44
C GLU A 589 14.92 -10.65 5.31
N ARG A 590 14.47 -11.13 4.13
CA ARG A 590 14.14 -10.26 2.99
C ARG A 590 12.95 -9.35 3.29
N ILE A 591 11.94 -9.84 4.03
CA ILE A 591 10.81 -9.00 4.50
C ILE A 591 11.32 -7.86 5.39
N LEU A 592 12.23 -8.14 6.32
CA LEU A 592 12.80 -7.11 7.17
C LEU A 592 13.58 -6.07 6.37
N GLN A 593 14.46 -6.52 5.46
CA GLN A 593 15.20 -5.63 4.57
C GLN A 593 14.26 -4.76 3.71
N ASN A 594 13.20 -5.35 3.18
CA ASN A 594 12.19 -4.65 2.38
C ASN A 594 11.50 -3.53 3.19
N LYS A 595 11.19 -3.79 4.47
CA LYS A 595 10.64 -2.77 5.38
C LYS A 595 11.63 -1.63 5.65
N GLU A 596 12.92 -1.94 5.81
CA GLU A 596 13.98 -0.94 5.95
C GLU A 596 14.17 -0.11 4.67
N ASP A 597 14.18 -0.76 3.51
CA ASP A 597 14.29 -0.11 2.19
C ASP A 597 13.11 0.83 1.96
N LEU A 598 11.89 0.41 2.31
CA LEU A 598 10.71 1.25 2.23
C LEU A 598 10.80 2.45 3.19
N ALA A 599 11.24 2.23 4.44
CA ALA A 599 11.39 3.31 5.41
C ALA A 599 12.42 4.34 4.93
N LYS A 600 13.52 3.87 4.31
CA LYS A 600 14.53 4.73 3.70
C LYS A 600 13.96 5.52 2.52
N LEU A 601 13.26 4.87 1.60
CA LEU A 601 12.61 5.52 0.45
C LEU A 601 11.61 6.60 0.89
N LYS A 602 10.75 6.28 1.88
CA LYS A 602 9.80 7.23 2.46
C LYS A 602 10.52 8.45 3.02
N LYS A 603 11.54 8.24 3.84
CA LYS A 603 12.31 9.34 4.44
C LYS A 603 13.00 10.20 3.38
N GLU A 604 13.60 9.57 2.38
CA GLU A 604 14.31 10.27 1.30
C GLU A 604 13.34 11.14 0.49
N LEU A 605 12.18 10.61 0.08
CA LEU A 605 11.15 11.37 -0.61
C LEU A 605 10.56 12.49 0.26
N GLN A 606 10.30 12.23 1.55
CA GLN A 606 9.78 13.25 2.47
C GLN A 606 10.76 14.41 2.65
N CYS A 607 12.05 14.10 2.83
CA CYS A 607 13.09 15.13 2.94
C CYS A 607 13.28 15.90 1.62
N LEU A 608 13.19 15.21 0.49
CA LEU A 608 13.35 15.82 -0.83
C LEU A 608 12.20 16.75 -1.19
N LEU A 609 10.96 16.32 -0.93
CA LEU A 609 9.76 17.06 -1.32
C LEU A 609 9.34 18.12 -0.29
N GLY A 610 9.64 17.97 1.00
CA GLY A 610 9.33 19.00 1.99
C GLY A 610 7.87 19.46 1.96
N ASP A 611 7.65 20.78 2.05
CA ASP A 611 6.31 21.42 1.98
C ASP A 611 6.05 22.15 0.65
N ASP A 612 7.04 22.22 -0.23
CA ASP A 612 7.04 23.01 -1.47
C ASP A 612 7.58 22.24 -2.69
N GLY A 613 7.86 20.94 -2.52
CA GLY A 613 8.46 20.09 -3.53
C GLY A 613 7.44 19.23 -4.27
N VAL A 614 7.65 19.14 -5.58
CA VAL A 614 6.82 18.37 -6.51
C VAL A 614 7.71 17.45 -7.35
N LEU A 615 7.29 16.19 -7.48
CA LEU A 615 7.90 15.20 -8.34
C LEU A 615 7.01 14.93 -9.57
N LEU A 616 7.55 15.23 -10.74
CA LEU A 616 6.98 14.85 -12.04
C LEU A 616 7.40 13.43 -12.38
N PHE A 617 6.43 12.54 -12.53
CA PHE A 617 6.71 11.11 -12.65
C PHE A 617 5.75 10.44 -13.65
N PRO A 618 6.20 9.49 -14.49
CA PRO A 618 5.30 8.78 -15.40
C PRO A 618 4.19 8.05 -14.65
N THR A 619 2.94 8.19 -15.11
CA THR A 619 1.82 7.45 -14.51
C THR A 619 1.89 5.97 -14.86
N HIS A 620 2.31 5.67 -16.09
CA HIS A 620 2.42 4.33 -16.64
C HIS A 620 3.56 4.32 -17.69
N PRO A 621 4.29 3.19 -17.87
CA PRO A 621 5.42 3.16 -18.80
C PRO A 621 5.03 3.06 -20.27
N THR A 622 3.84 2.55 -20.60
CA THR A 622 3.41 2.38 -22.00
C THR A 622 2.21 3.25 -22.33
N LEU A 623 2.00 3.52 -23.62
CA LEU A 623 0.71 3.95 -24.16
C LEU A 623 -0.38 2.92 -23.82
N THR A 624 -1.65 3.26 -24.07
CA THR A 624 -2.78 2.39 -23.76
C THR A 624 -2.61 1.00 -24.39
N PRO A 625 -2.45 -0.08 -23.61
CA PRO A 625 -2.27 -1.43 -24.12
C PRO A 625 -3.52 -1.99 -24.81
N TYR A 626 -3.33 -3.00 -25.66
CA TYR A 626 -4.41 -3.84 -26.16
C TYR A 626 -5.03 -4.65 -25.02
N HIS A 627 -6.29 -5.08 -25.19
CA HIS A 627 -6.90 -6.04 -24.26
C HIS A 627 -6.07 -7.31 -24.11
N ASP A 628 -6.02 -7.85 -22.89
CA ASP A 628 -5.24 -9.03 -22.49
C ASP A 628 -3.71 -8.84 -22.53
N GLN A 629 -3.18 -7.76 -23.12
CA GLN A 629 -1.75 -7.43 -23.12
C GLN A 629 -1.15 -7.32 -21.70
N PRO A 630 -1.87 -6.80 -20.67
CA PRO A 630 -1.39 -6.80 -19.28
C PRO A 630 -0.90 -8.15 -18.76
N ALA A 631 -1.35 -9.29 -19.31
CA ALA A 631 -0.88 -10.61 -18.92
C ALA A 631 0.63 -10.82 -19.21
N PHE A 632 1.18 -10.09 -20.17
CA PHE A 632 2.59 -10.18 -20.59
C PHE A 632 3.49 -9.14 -19.92
N CYS A 633 2.91 -8.08 -19.37
CA CYS A 633 3.62 -7.02 -18.64
C CYS A 633 2.95 -6.72 -17.29
N PRO A 634 2.72 -7.74 -16.44
CA PRO A 634 1.79 -7.66 -15.30
C PRO A 634 2.19 -6.65 -14.23
N TYR A 635 3.46 -6.22 -14.19
CA TYR A 635 4.00 -5.36 -13.14
C TYR A 635 4.07 -3.87 -13.52
N ASN A 636 3.67 -3.47 -14.73
CA ASN A 636 3.79 -2.07 -15.16
C ASN A 636 2.96 -1.07 -14.33
N PHE A 637 1.95 -1.55 -13.59
CA PHE A 637 1.18 -0.72 -12.66
C PHE A 637 2.02 -0.14 -11.50
N VAL A 638 3.22 -0.68 -11.21
CA VAL A 638 4.03 -0.26 -10.05
C VAL A 638 4.56 1.17 -10.12
N TYR A 639 4.60 1.78 -11.31
CA TYR A 639 4.84 3.22 -11.47
C TYR A 639 3.81 4.03 -10.69
N ALA A 640 2.55 3.63 -10.69
CA ALA A 640 1.56 4.28 -9.84
C ALA A 640 1.61 3.71 -8.42
N ALA A 641 1.75 2.38 -8.28
CA ALA A 641 1.60 1.71 -7.00
C ALA A 641 2.61 2.11 -5.93
N ILE A 642 3.87 2.38 -6.31
CA ILE A 642 4.90 2.73 -5.33
C ILE A 642 4.55 4.01 -4.54
N ILE A 643 3.79 4.91 -5.16
CA ILE A 643 3.28 6.14 -4.53
C ILE A 643 2.27 5.84 -3.41
N ASN A 644 1.46 4.78 -3.55
CA ASN A 644 0.59 4.30 -2.47
C ASN A 644 1.43 3.81 -1.30
N VAL A 645 2.46 2.99 -1.58
CA VAL A 645 3.30 2.38 -0.53
C VAL A 645 4.04 3.44 0.28
N VAL A 646 4.47 4.55 -0.35
CA VAL A 646 5.06 5.71 0.34
C VAL A 646 4.02 6.69 0.93
N LYS A 647 2.73 6.40 0.73
CA LYS A 647 1.56 7.13 1.26
C LYS A 647 1.44 8.60 0.81
N MET A 648 2.04 8.96 -0.32
CA MET A 648 2.07 10.35 -0.83
C MET A 648 0.91 10.65 -1.76
N PRO A 649 0.33 11.86 -1.79
CA PRO A 649 -0.70 12.23 -2.75
C PRO A 649 -0.15 12.30 -4.18
N ALA A 650 -0.99 12.02 -5.17
CA ALA A 650 -0.61 12.14 -6.58
C ALA A 650 -1.80 12.43 -7.49
N THR A 651 -1.61 13.35 -8.44
CA THR A 651 -2.59 13.65 -9.48
C THR A 651 -2.05 13.22 -10.82
N GLN A 652 -2.76 12.35 -11.54
CA GLN A 652 -2.51 12.17 -12.96
C GLN A 652 -3.15 13.33 -13.74
N CYS A 653 -2.40 13.85 -14.72
CA CYS A 653 -2.79 14.96 -15.57
C CYS A 653 -2.70 14.52 -17.06
N PRO A 654 -3.77 14.69 -17.85
CA PRO A 654 -3.75 14.43 -19.29
C PRO A 654 -2.96 15.51 -20.04
N LEU A 655 -2.24 15.10 -21.08
CA LEU A 655 -1.35 15.96 -21.88
C LEU A 655 -1.65 15.84 -23.39
N GLY A 656 -2.92 15.66 -23.75
CA GLY A 656 -3.33 15.41 -25.13
C GLY A 656 -3.21 13.94 -25.57
N LEU A 657 -3.09 13.71 -26.87
CA LEU A 657 -3.08 12.37 -27.48
C LEU A 657 -1.72 12.06 -28.12
N SER A 658 -1.37 10.77 -28.11
CA SER A 658 -0.21 10.21 -28.80
C SER A 658 -0.43 10.12 -30.30
N SER A 659 0.63 9.76 -31.02
CA SER A 659 0.57 9.42 -32.45
C SER A 659 -0.41 8.29 -32.79
N GLU A 660 -0.72 7.42 -31.82
CA GLU A 660 -1.70 6.33 -31.96
C GLU A 660 -3.14 6.76 -31.65
N GLY A 661 -3.36 8.03 -31.30
CA GLY A 661 -4.66 8.57 -30.92
C GLY A 661 -5.14 8.08 -29.55
N THR A 662 -4.23 7.74 -28.64
CA THR A 662 -4.54 7.38 -27.25
C THR A 662 -3.96 8.43 -26.30
N PRO A 663 -4.54 8.64 -25.12
CA PRO A 663 -4.07 9.70 -24.21
C PRO A 663 -2.62 9.57 -23.76
N LEU A 664 -2.00 10.73 -23.58
CA LEU A 664 -0.73 10.92 -22.87
C LEU A 664 -1.01 11.56 -21.51
N GLY A 665 -0.04 11.45 -20.60
CA GLY A 665 -0.15 12.04 -19.28
C GLY A 665 1.05 11.78 -18.40
N ILE A 666 1.08 12.51 -17.28
CA ILE A 666 2.08 12.37 -16.22
C ILE A 666 1.37 12.43 -14.86
N GLN A 667 1.98 11.86 -13.83
CA GLN A 667 1.53 12.09 -12.46
C GLN A 667 2.42 13.10 -11.76
N VAL A 668 1.78 13.98 -11.00
CA VAL A 668 2.38 14.98 -10.14
C VAL A 668 2.25 14.48 -8.72
N VAL A 669 3.39 14.26 -8.05
CA VAL A 669 3.47 13.72 -6.69
C VAL A 669 3.98 14.82 -5.76
N ALA A 670 3.35 14.98 -4.59
CA ALA A 670 3.81 15.88 -3.54
C ALA A 670 3.97 15.11 -2.23
N ASN A 671 4.51 15.79 -1.21
CA ASN A 671 4.59 15.20 0.12
C ASN A 671 3.19 15.06 0.75
N GLN A 672 3.08 14.23 1.80
CA GLN A 672 1.84 14.03 2.55
C GLN A 672 1.25 15.37 3.00
N TYR A 673 -0.07 15.50 2.84
CA TYR A 673 -0.85 16.69 3.16
C TYR A 673 -0.54 17.94 2.31
N GLN A 674 0.28 17.81 1.26
CA GLN A 674 0.54 18.86 0.29
C GLN A 674 -0.25 18.65 -1.01
N ASP A 675 -1.44 18.02 -0.93
CA ASP A 675 -2.31 17.70 -2.06
C ASP A 675 -2.60 18.95 -2.94
N HIS A 676 -2.77 20.12 -2.32
CA HIS A 676 -2.94 21.40 -3.01
C HIS A 676 -1.85 21.71 -4.05
N LEU A 677 -0.61 21.25 -3.87
CA LEU A 677 0.48 21.42 -4.85
C LEU A 677 0.20 20.60 -6.12
N CYS A 678 -0.16 19.32 -5.96
CA CYS A 678 -0.50 18.46 -7.11
C CYS A 678 -1.66 19.02 -7.91
N LEU A 679 -2.67 19.57 -7.22
CA LEU A 679 -3.87 20.12 -7.83
C LEU A 679 -3.61 21.46 -8.53
N ALA A 680 -2.76 22.32 -7.97
CA ALA A 680 -2.36 23.57 -8.61
C ALA A 680 -1.58 23.32 -9.91
N ILE A 681 -0.64 22.36 -9.90
CA ILE A 681 0.07 21.96 -11.12
C ILE A 681 -0.88 21.33 -12.13
N ALA A 682 -1.85 20.52 -11.71
CA ALA A 682 -2.85 19.95 -12.63
C ALA A 682 -3.63 21.05 -13.38
N ALA A 683 -4.04 22.12 -12.70
CA ALA A 683 -4.70 23.26 -13.32
C ALA A 683 -3.80 24.02 -14.31
N GLU A 684 -2.50 24.17 -13.99
CA GLU A 684 -1.55 24.79 -14.92
C GLU A 684 -1.30 23.92 -16.17
N LEU A 685 -1.19 22.60 -15.99
CA LEU A 685 -1.01 21.68 -17.12
C LEU A 685 -2.26 21.61 -18.00
N GLU A 686 -3.45 21.68 -17.43
CA GLU A 686 -4.69 21.80 -18.21
C GLU A 686 -4.65 23.04 -19.12
N LYS A 687 -4.27 24.19 -18.56
CA LYS A 687 -4.17 25.45 -19.30
C LYS A 687 -3.12 25.40 -20.42
N ALA A 688 -1.98 24.78 -20.16
CA ALA A 688 -0.86 24.75 -21.11
C ALA A 688 -1.03 23.69 -22.21
N PHE A 689 -1.62 22.53 -21.89
CA PHE A 689 -1.68 21.37 -22.79
C PHE A 689 -3.11 21.00 -23.25
N GLY A 690 -4.13 21.71 -22.78
CA GLY A 690 -5.53 21.55 -23.20
C GLY A 690 -6.31 20.47 -22.43
N GLY A 691 -5.65 19.65 -21.60
CA GLY A 691 -6.30 18.67 -20.74
C GLY A 691 -7.01 17.55 -21.49
N TRP A 692 -8.29 17.31 -21.17
CA TRP A 692 -9.11 16.26 -21.77
C TRP A 692 -9.48 16.59 -23.23
N VAL A 693 -9.34 15.59 -24.11
CA VAL A 693 -9.72 15.67 -25.53
C VAL A 693 -10.96 14.81 -25.76
N SER A 694 -12.00 15.36 -26.38
CA SER A 694 -13.25 14.64 -26.59
C SER A 694 -13.07 13.41 -27.50
N PRO A 695 -13.46 12.19 -27.05
CA PRO A 695 -13.31 10.99 -27.87
C PRO A 695 -14.28 10.94 -29.06
N SER A 696 -15.36 11.73 -29.05
CA SER A 696 -16.27 11.84 -30.21
C SER A 696 -15.67 12.65 -31.38
N GLN A 697 -14.50 13.27 -31.21
CA GLN A 697 -13.82 14.07 -32.24
C GLN A 697 -12.66 13.31 -32.94
N VAL A 698 -12.38 12.07 -32.53
CA VAL A 698 -11.13 11.34 -32.83
C VAL A 698 -11.37 10.01 -33.53
#